data_AF-A0AAN7AGE9-F1
#
_entry.id   AF-A0AAN7AGE9-F1
#
_cell.length_a   1.000
_cell.length_b   1.000
_cell.length_c   1.000
_cell.angle_alpha   90.00
_cell.angle_beta   90.00
_cell.angle_gamma   90.00
#
_symmetry.space_group_name_H-M   'P 1'
#
loop_
_entity.id
_entity.type
_entity.pdbx_description
1 polymer ?
#
loop_
_entity_poly.entity_id
_entity_poly.type
_entity_poly.pdbx_seq_one_letter_code
_entity_poly.pdbx_strand_id
1 'polypeptide(L)'
;MTPDHRDIELNQLDRTRSLAEGSSFTVRGPSRASDHADHSGSESPGGGLKARVGRFIDTFRREDPENYAYPIHGVHRGSVSGNYDPPRGNGFGGLAPGVQVVRDHQGERYYDLRTANSKTASTLLARELKGRHLQMIAIGGSIGTGLFVASGKALSEGGPASLLLAYMFVGVMLYCTVQALGELAVVFPVAGSFSAFSTRFLDPSWGFAMGWNYALQWVVVLPLEIIAGAMTIGYWNEKLNRAIFVTVFLLIIVIINLFGVKGYGEAEFIFAIVKVTAVVGFILLGIVINIGGTPDGGYIGGKYWSDPGAFNNGFKGTCSVFVTAAFAFAGTELVGLAAAETANPRKSLPTAIKQVFWRITLFYIVSLTLVGLLVPYNEPRLLSGTSVADASASPFVIAIESAGTTILPSIMNGVILVSVISVGNSSVFGSSRTLAALAEQGQAPKIFAYVDRRGRPLVSILAASSIGLLAYLANVEAHGTVFDWLLAISGLSSIFTWGSTCLAHIRLRKAWEYHHRSLSDMAFRAQGGTIGSYIGFGCNALILVGQCWVAIWPIETPGKELATPTARAQNFFLQCMAIPVVLIFWAGHKIWYRTSWYVKVDEMDIDTGRRDFGRLGIIKAQEEEERQSWPKWKRVYRVVC
;
A
#
# COMPACT_ATOMS: atom_id res chain seq x y z
N MET A 1 -40.14 32.17 49.30
CA MET A 1 -40.11 33.46 48.59
C MET A 1 -38.68 33.96 48.69
N THR A 2 -37.87 33.64 47.69
CA THR A 2 -36.41 33.84 47.64
C THR A 2 -36.02 33.85 46.15
N PRO A 3 -35.32 34.88 45.63
CA PRO A 3 -35.08 35.03 44.20
C PRO A 3 -33.86 34.27 43.65
N ASP A 4 -33.77 34.25 42.32
CA ASP A 4 -32.93 33.37 41.48
C ASP A 4 -31.46 33.83 41.34
N HIS A 5 -30.55 32.90 41.05
CA HIS A 5 -29.10 33.09 41.05
C HIS A 5 -28.51 33.22 39.64
N ARG A 6 -29.12 34.05 38.77
CA ARG A 6 -28.74 34.18 37.34
C ARG A 6 -27.96 35.44 36.94
N ASP A 7 -27.82 36.43 37.82
CA ASP A 7 -27.36 37.78 37.42
C ASP A 7 -25.85 38.07 37.67
N ILE A 8 -25.00 37.05 37.83
CA ILE A 8 -23.56 37.24 38.14
C ILE A 8 -22.62 36.88 36.97
N GLU A 9 -23.01 36.04 36.01
CA GLU A 9 -22.11 35.60 34.92
C GLU A 9 -22.04 36.54 33.70
N LEU A 10 -22.94 37.52 33.57
CA LEU A 10 -22.94 38.45 32.42
C LEU A 10 -21.86 39.56 32.49
N ASN A 11 -21.23 39.77 33.66
CA ASN A 11 -20.31 40.89 33.88
C ASN A 11 -18.80 40.59 33.66
N GLN A 12 -18.44 39.39 33.19
CA GLN A 12 -17.04 39.08 32.81
C GLN A 12 -16.78 39.08 31.28
N LEU A 13 -17.83 39.13 30.45
CA LEU A 13 -17.68 39.14 28.99
C LEU A 13 -17.37 40.54 28.40
N ASP A 14 -17.55 41.62 29.16
CA ASP A 14 -17.36 43.00 28.66
C ASP A 14 -15.95 43.58 28.86
N ARG A 15 -15.05 42.92 29.60
CA ARG A 15 -13.67 43.43 29.82
C ARG A 15 -12.65 43.05 28.75
N THR A 16 -12.93 42.10 27.86
CA THR A 16 -12.01 41.67 26.78
C THR A 16 -12.26 42.36 25.43
N ARG A 17 -13.26 43.25 25.34
CA ARG A 17 -13.52 44.06 24.13
C ARG A 17 -12.79 45.41 24.07
N SER A 18 -12.05 45.78 25.12
CA SER A 18 -11.51 47.15 25.32
C SER A 18 -10.03 47.35 24.93
N LEU A 19 -9.42 46.47 24.14
CA LEU A 19 -7.99 46.58 23.73
C LEU A 19 -7.76 46.48 22.21
N ALA A 20 -8.76 46.81 21.41
CA ALA A 20 -8.69 46.76 19.94
C ALA A 20 -9.24 48.04 19.28
N GLU A 21 -8.68 49.21 19.63
CA GLU A 21 -8.92 50.45 18.88
C GLU A 21 -7.68 51.36 18.85
N GLY A 22 -7.44 51.99 17.70
CA GLY A 22 -6.22 52.73 17.36
C GLY A 22 -5.32 51.94 16.38
N SER A 23 -5.14 52.33 15.11
CA SER A 23 -5.64 53.51 14.40
C SER A 23 -5.72 53.28 12.88
N SER A 24 -6.79 53.81 12.25
CA SER A 24 -6.85 54.67 11.04
C SER A 24 -5.80 54.51 9.90
N PHE A 25 -6.09 54.67 8.59
CA PHE A 25 -7.04 55.58 7.92
C PHE A 25 -7.37 55.12 6.46
N THR A 26 -8.59 55.42 5.98
CA THR A 26 -9.21 55.38 4.62
C THR A 26 -8.62 54.65 3.39
N VAL A 27 -9.55 53.99 2.68
CA VAL A 27 -9.50 53.66 1.23
C VAL A 27 -9.59 54.92 0.35
N ARG A 28 -8.83 54.95 -0.76
CA ARG A 28 -9.10 55.80 -1.94
C ARG A 28 -9.25 54.95 -3.19
N GLY A 29 -10.47 54.86 -3.73
CA GLY A 29 -10.70 54.50 -5.13
C GLY A 29 -10.94 55.77 -5.97
N PRO A 30 -10.53 55.82 -7.24
CA PRO A 30 -10.96 56.88 -8.15
C PRO A 30 -12.37 56.60 -8.68
N SER A 31 -13.18 57.64 -8.82
CA SER A 31 -14.53 57.58 -9.38
C SER A 31 -14.78 58.71 -10.38
N ARG A 32 -15.80 58.49 -11.22
CA ARG A 32 -16.56 59.42 -12.11
C ARG A 32 -15.97 59.71 -13.51
N ALA A 33 -16.76 59.93 -14.55
CA ALA A 33 -18.23 59.83 -14.80
C ALA A 33 -18.47 59.57 -16.32
N SER A 34 -19.46 58.76 -16.72
CA SER A 34 -20.80 59.11 -17.28
C SER A 34 -20.88 59.36 -18.80
N ASP A 35 -22.03 58.94 -19.34
CA ASP A 35 -22.73 59.38 -20.56
C ASP A 35 -22.40 58.80 -21.97
N HIS A 36 -23.41 58.05 -22.45
CA HIS A 36 -24.04 58.06 -23.78
C HIS A 36 -23.29 57.83 -25.11
N ALA A 37 -23.76 56.77 -25.78
CA ALA A 37 -24.23 56.71 -27.17
C ALA A 37 -23.28 56.31 -28.35
N ASP A 38 -23.90 55.48 -29.19
CA ASP A 38 -23.77 55.25 -30.64
C ASP A 38 -22.54 54.62 -31.33
N HIS A 39 -22.93 53.60 -32.12
CA HIS A 39 -22.37 53.07 -33.36
C HIS A 39 -21.16 53.76 -34.01
N SER A 40 -20.11 52.97 -34.25
CA SER A 40 -19.67 52.60 -35.61
C SER A 40 -18.57 51.54 -35.54
N GLY A 41 -18.45 50.71 -36.58
CA GLY A 41 -17.55 49.55 -36.56
C GLY A 41 -16.35 49.67 -37.49
N SER A 42 -15.35 48.82 -37.27
CA SER A 42 -14.51 48.27 -38.34
C SER A 42 -13.81 47.00 -37.86
N GLU A 43 -14.10 45.86 -38.49
CA GLU A 43 -13.29 44.64 -38.29
C GLU A 43 -11.95 44.78 -39.02
N SER A 44 -10.87 44.27 -38.41
CA SER A 44 -9.63 43.93 -39.10
C SER A 44 -9.15 42.54 -38.66
N PRO A 45 -9.34 41.47 -39.45
CA PRO A 45 -9.10 40.10 -39.00
C PRO A 45 -7.62 39.71 -39.12
N GLY A 46 -6.85 39.82 -38.02
CA GLY A 46 -5.38 39.61 -38.07
C GLY A 46 -4.68 39.07 -36.81
N GLY A 47 -5.40 38.55 -35.80
CA GLY A 47 -4.81 38.21 -34.49
C GLY A 47 -5.00 36.78 -33.98
N GLY A 48 -5.75 35.93 -34.70
CA GLY A 48 -6.37 34.72 -34.14
C GLY A 48 -5.42 33.65 -33.57
N LEU A 49 -4.23 33.47 -34.16
CA LEU A 49 -3.31 32.40 -33.74
C LEU A 49 -2.34 32.83 -32.64
N LYS A 50 -1.64 33.97 -32.79
CA LYS A 50 -0.71 34.48 -31.76
C LYS A 50 -1.41 34.80 -30.43
N ALA A 51 -2.63 35.33 -30.44
CA ALA A 51 -3.37 35.60 -29.20
C ALA A 51 -4.01 34.35 -28.56
N ARG A 52 -4.13 33.24 -29.29
CA ARG A 52 -4.52 31.92 -28.73
C ARG A 52 -3.31 31.16 -28.21
N VAL A 53 -2.19 31.17 -28.94
CA VAL A 53 -0.91 30.60 -28.51
C VAL A 53 -0.34 31.35 -27.29
N GLY A 54 -0.44 32.68 -27.25
CA GLY A 54 -0.07 33.49 -26.08
C GLY A 54 -0.85 33.08 -24.83
N ARG A 55 -2.19 33.05 -24.90
CA ARG A 55 -3.04 32.57 -23.79
C ARG A 55 -2.79 31.11 -23.41
N PHE A 56 -2.50 30.23 -24.37
CA PHE A 56 -2.11 28.84 -24.09
C PHE A 56 -0.75 28.74 -23.39
N ILE A 57 0.22 29.58 -23.76
CA ILE A 57 1.54 29.68 -23.11
C ILE A 57 1.43 30.29 -21.71
N ASP A 58 0.57 31.30 -21.52
CA ASP A 58 0.30 31.86 -20.19
C ASP A 58 -0.40 30.86 -19.25
N THR A 59 -1.15 29.87 -19.78
CA THR A 59 -1.61 28.71 -18.97
C THR A 59 -0.46 27.84 -18.42
N PHE A 60 0.75 27.95 -18.97
CA PHE A 60 1.96 27.30 -18.45
C PHE A 60 2.84 28.24 -17.61
N ARG A 61 2.46 29.52 -17.48
CA ARG A 61 3.19 30.49 -16.68
C ARG A 61 2.60 30.46 -15.27
N ARG A 62 3.44 30.05 -14.32
CA ARG A 62 3.06 29.90 -12.90
C ARG A 62 2.88 31.28 -12.28
N GLU A 63 1.73 31.53 -11.66
CA GLU A 63 1.53 32.67 -10.76
C GLU A 63 2.49 32.57 -9.57
N ASP A 64 3.06 33.71 -9.15
CA ASP A 64 4.12 33.72 -8.15
C ASP A 64 3.64 33.19 -6.78
N PRO A 65 4.48 32.43 -6.03
CA PRO A 65 4.01 31.70 -4.85
C PRO A 65 3.63 32.55 -3.63
N GLU A 66 3.80 33.87 -3.68
CA GLU A 66 3.72 34.75 -2.50
C GLU A 66 2.29 34.88 -1.94
N ASN A 67 1.25 34.68 -2.75
CA ASN A 67 -0.16 34.79 -2.33
C ASN A 67 -0.68 33.63 -1.44
N TYR A 68 0.16 32.65 -1.07
CA TYR A 68 -0.19 31.59 -0.11
C TYR A 68 0.80 31.46 1.06
N ALA A 69 1.59 32.51 1.34
CA ALA A 69 2.47 32.54 2.50
C ALA A 69 1.71 32.87 3.80
N TYR A 70 1.45 31.85 4.63
CA TYR A 70 1.31 32.11 6.08
C TYR A 70 2.69 32.51 6.63
N PRO A 71 2.78 33.49 7.55
CA PRO A 71 4.07 34.02 7.98
C PRO A 71 4.86 33.00 8.80
N ILE A 72 5.99 32.56 8.25
CA ILE A 72 7.06 31.88 8.99
C ILE A 72 8.14 32.92 9.26
N HIS A 73 8.45 33.18 10.54
CA HIS A 73 9.53 34.09 10.90
C HIS A 73 10.85 33.63 10.28
N GLY A 74 11.52 34.56 9.59
CA GLY A 74 12.60 34.24 8.64
C GLY A 74 13.88 33.72 9.29
N VAL A 75 14.45 32.68 8.68
CA VAL A 75 15.87 32.32 8.83
C VAL A 75 16.58 32.75 7.56
N HIS A 76 17.30 33.89 7.60
CA HIS A 76 18.10 34.35 6.48
C HIS A 76 19.24 33.37 6.18
N ARG A 77 19.35 32.94 4.91
CA ARG A 77 20.59 32.33 4.41
C ARG A 77 21.62 33.43 4.12
N GLY A 78 22.57 33.62 5.03
CA GLY A 78 23.80 34.36 4.77
C GLY A 78 24.97 33.38 4.57
N SER A 79 25.62 33.42 3.42
CA SER A 79 26.92 32.76 3.22
C SER A 79 28.01 33.64 3.81
N VAL A 80 28.70 33.16 4.86
CA VAL A 80 29.90 33.83 5.39
C VAL A 80 31.03 32.81 5.46
N SER A 81 32.03 33.00 4.60
CA SER A 81 33.37 32.48 4.83
C SER A 81 34.10 33.48 5.71
N GLY A 82 34.63 33.03 6.85
CA GLY A 82 35.38 33.89 7.77
C GLY A 82 35.87 33.10 8.98
N ASN A 83 37.19 33.01 9.14
CA ASN A 83 37.79 32.51 10.38
C ASN A 83 37.46 33.47 11.52
N TYR A 84 37.06 32.93 12.68
CA TYR A 84 36.93 33.69 13.92
C TYR A 84 37.36 32.83 15.11
N ASP A 85 38.38 33.30 15.83
CA ASP A 85 38.76 32.73 17.13
C ASP A 85 37.73 33.12 18.21
N PRO A 86 37.46 32.25 19.20
CA PRO A 86 36.49 32.53 20.24
C PRO A 86 37.07 33.46 21.33
N PRO A 87 36.36 34.55 21.71
CA PRO A 87 36.75 35.35 22.86
C PRO A 87 36.49 34.59 24.17
N ARG A 88 37.47 34.60 25.07
CA ARG A 88 37.29 34.12 26.46
C ARG A 88 36.44 35.10 27.24
N GLY A 89 35.33 34.64 27.83
CA GLY A 89 34.50 35.45 28.73
C GLY A 89 33.61 34.61 29.62
N ASN A 90 33.82 34.68 30.94
CA ASN A 90 32.93 34.08 31.93
C ASN A 90 31.65 34.92 32.07
N GLY A 91 30.48 34.30 31.97
CA GLY A 91 29.19 34.96 32.24
C GLY A 91 28.03 33.97 32.27
N PHE A 92 27.51 33.69 33.47
CA PHE A 92 26.25 32.96 33.63
C PHE A 92 25.08 33.86 33.18
N GLY A 93 24.28 33.38 32.22
CA GLY A 93 23.06 34.03 31.74
C GLY A 93 22.13 33.01 31.10
N GLY A 94 20.86 32.98 31.52
CA GLY A 94 19.94 31.90 31.18
C GLY A 94 19.50 31.86 29.71
N LEU A 95 19.50 30.66 29.11
CA LEU A 95 18.93 30.40 27.79
C LEU A 95 17.43 30.11 27.89
N ALA A 96 16.64 30.66 26.97
CA ALA A 96 15.21 30.45 26.89
C ALA A 96 14.84 29.00 26.47
N PRO A 97 13.71 28.44 26.96
CA PRO A 97 13.29 27.09 26.60
C PRO A 97 12.79 27.03 25.15
N GLY A 98 13.54 26.37 24.26
CA GLY A 98 13.09 26.07 22.90
C GLY A 98 14.19 25.83 21.87
N VAL A 99 15.39 26.41 22.05
CA VAL A 99 16.49 26.24 21.10
C VAL A 99 17.40 25.08 21.55
N GLN A 100 17.07 23.87 21.12
CA GLN A 100 18.02 22.75 21.21
C GLN A 100 19.16 22.98 20.20
N VAL A 101 20.37 23.15 20.73
CA VAL A 101 21.61 23.24 19.93
C VAL A 101 21.73 22.00 19.04
N VAL A 102 21.90 22.21 17.73
CA VAL A 102 22.26 21.13 16.82
C VAL A 102 23.61 20.57 17.26
N ARG A 103 23.64 19.31 17.71
CA ARG A 103 24.91 18.62 17.97
C ARG A 103 25.63 18.46 16.65
N ASP A 104 26.68 19.26 16.46
CA ASP A 104 27.53 19.19 15.29
C ASP A 104 28.38 17.91 15.38
N HIS A 105 27.87 16.83 14.77
CA HIS A 105 28.52 15.53 14.73
C HIS A 105 29.68 15.55 13.72
N GLN A 106 30.72 16.33 14.02
CA GLN A 106 31.91 16.46 13.18
C GLN A 106 32.65 15.13 13.08
N GLY A 107 32.53 14.46 11.93
CA GLY A 107 33.32 13.28 11.55
C GLY A 107 32.58 11.93 11.58
N GLU A 108 31.47 11.79 12.32
CA GLU A 108 30.69 10.55 12.34
C GLU A 108 29.48 10.59 11.38
N ARG A 109 29.25 9.49 10.66
CA ARG A 109 28.10 9.34 9.75
C ARG A 109 26.80 9.19 10.54
N TYR A 110 26.18 10.30 10.90
CA TYR A 110 24.89 10.35 11.59
C TYR A 110 23.70 10.34 10.62
N TYR A 111 22.63 9.60 10.96
CA TYR A 111 21.36 9.65 10.23
C TYR A 111 20.35 10.57 10.94
N ASP A 112 20.09 11.74 10.35
CA ASP A 112 19.15 12.72 10.92
C ASP A 112 17.68 12.34 10.66
N LEU A 113 17.06 11.79 11.71
CA LEU A 113 15.65 11.41 11.73
C LEU A 113 14.69 12.61 11.55
N ARG A 114 15.01 13.80 12.07
CA ARG A 114 14.14 14.99 11.95
C ARG A 114 14.11 15.47 10.50
N THR A 115 15.26 15.49 9.83
CA THR A 115 15.34 15.80 8.39
C THR A 115 14.65 14.73 7.52
N ALA A 116 14.71 13.44 7.88
CA ALA A 116 13.98 12.39 7.16
C ALA A 116 12.45 12.56 7.28
N ASN A 117 11.94 12.84 8.49
CA ASN A 117 10.51 13.07 8.74
C ASN A 117 9.98 14.32 8.02
N SER A 118 10.75 15.41 7.99
CA SER A 118 10.31 16.65 7.34
C SER A 118 10.21 16.50 5.82
N LYS A 119 11.18 15.84 5.17
CA LYS A 119 11.17 15.61 3.72
C LYS A 119 10.01 14.72 3.26
N THR A 120 9.75 13.62 3.97
CA THR A 120 8.65 12.69 3.64
C THR A 120 7.27 13.34 3.86
N ALA A 121 7.16 14.31 4.76
CA ALA A 121 5.98 15.15 4.92
C ALA A 121 5.80 16.18 3.79
N SER A 122 6.91 16.75 3.28
CA SER A 122 6.93 17.73 2.19
C SER A 122 7.15 17.11 0.81
N THR A 123 6.61 15.90 0.56
CA THR A 123 6.81 15.17 -0.71
C THR A 123 6.29 15.93 -1.94
N LEU A 124 6.98 15.77 -3.06
CA LEU A 124 6.66 16.39 -4.36
C LEU A 124 5.63 15.61 -5.19
N LEU A 125 5.13 14.47 -4.67
CA LEU A 125 4.17 13.60 -5.36
C LEU A 125 2.78 14.25 -5.52
N ALA A 126 2.13 14.01 -6.67
CA ALA A 126 0.85 14.64 -7.02
C ALA A 126 -0.33 14.08 -6.20
N ARG A 127 -1.15 14.96 -5.62
CA ARG A 127 -2.26 14.58 -4.72
C ARG A 127 -3.62 14.43 -5.43
N GLU A 128 -3.64 13.65 -6.51
CA GLU A 128 -4.81 13.53 -7.41
C GLU A 128 -5.72 12.32 -7.16
N LEU A 129 -5.37 11.39 -6.25
CA LEU A 129 -6.21 10.22 -5.99
C LEU A 129 -7.51 10.61 -5.28
N LYS A 130 -8.63 10.23 -5.90
CA LYS A 130 -9.98 10.36 -5.35
C LYS A 130 -10.31 9.16 -4.48
N GLY A 131 -11.27 9.33 -3.56
CA GLY A 131 -11.73 8.24 -2.69
C GLY A 131 -12.19 6.97 -3.43
N ARG A 132 -12.75 7.10 -4.65
CA ARG A 132 -13.09 5.94 -5.49
C ARG A 132 -11.86 5.17 -5.99
N HIS A 133 -10.77 5.87 -6.33
CA HIS A 133 -9.53 5.22 -6.75
C HIS A 133 -8.93 4.45 -5.58
N LEU A 134 -8.87 5.07 -4.41
CA LEU A 134 -8.34 4.42 -3.19
C LEU A 134 -9.14 3.17 -2.80
N GLN A 135 -10.47 3.19 -2.95
CA GLN A 135 -11.31 2.00 -2.74
C GLN A 135 -11.03 0.91 -3.77
N MET A 136 -10.96 1.23 -5.07
CA MET A 136 -10.68 0.21 -6.09
C MET A 136 -9.26 -0.35 -6.00
N ILE A 137 -8.27 0.45 -5.60
CA ILE A 137 -6.91 -0.03 -5.25
C ILE A 137 -6.98 -1.00 -4.06
N ALA A 138 -7.76 -0.70 -3.02
CA ALA A 138 -7.95 -1.57 -1.86
C ALA A 138 -8.67 -2.89 -2.17
N ILE A 139 -9.52 -2.89 -3.20
CA ILE A 139 -10.34 -4.02 -3.61
C ILE A 139 -9.58 -4.91 -4.62
N GLY A 140 -9.03 -4.32 -5.68
CA GLY A 140 -8.42 -5.05 -6.79
C GLY A 140 -6.92 -5.35 -6.65
N GLY A 141 -6.23 -4.73 -5.70
CA GLY A 141 -4.77 -4.67 -5.60
C GLY A 141 -3.98 -5.98 -5.66
N SER A 142 -4.16 -7.04 -4.86
CA SER A 142 -5.20 -7.44 -3.88
C SER A 142 -6.39 -8.29 -4.40
N ILE A 143 -6.51 -8.52 -5.71
CA ILE A 143 -7.12 -9.71 -6.35
C ILE A 143 -6.21 -9.99 -7.57
N GLY A 144 -5.65 -11.19 -7.72
CA GLY A 144 -4.60 -11.43 -8.72
C GLY A 144 -4.11 -12.87 -8.78
N THR A 145 -2.88 -13.06 -9.28
CA THR A 145 -2.18 -14.36 -9.35
C THR A 145 -2.22 -15.16 -8.06
N GLY A 146 -2.07 -14.50 -6.90
CA GLY A 146 -2.13 -15.20 -5.62
C GLY A 146 -3.49 -15.88 -5.35
N LEU A 147 -4.60 -15.23 -5.76
CA LEU A 147 -5.94 -15.83 -5.66
C LEU A 147 -6.18 -16.84 -6.79
N PHE A 148 -5.89 -16.48 -8.04
CA PHE A 148 -6.31 -17.30 -9.19
C PHE A 148 -5.33 -18.39 -9.59
N VAL A 149 -4.03 -18.23 -9.38
CA VAL A 149 -2.98 -19.16 -9.84
C VAL A 149 -2.35 -19.88 -8.64
N ALA A 150 -1.78 -19.12 -7.70
CA ALA A 150 -1.02 -19.69 -6.59
C ALA A 150 -1.90 -20.50 -5.60
N SER A 151 -3.20 -20.22 -5.55
CA SER A 151 -4.18 -21.02 -4.80
C SER A 151 -4.23 -22.49 -5.26
N GLY A 152 -3.85 -22.81 -6.51
CA GLY A 152 -3.77 -24.19 -7.01
C GLY A 152 -2.70 -25.01 -6.28
N LYS A 153 -1.49 -24.44 -6.13
CA LYS A 153 -0.42 -25.06 -5.32
C LYS A 153 -0.82 -25.16 -3.85
N ALA A 154 -1.44 -24.13 -3.29
CA ALA A 154 -1.93 -24.17 -1.91
C ALA A 154 -3.00 -25.25 -1.67
N LEU A 155 -3.94 -25.42 -2.62
CA LEU A 155 -4.94 -26.49 -2.56
C LEU A 155 -4.25 -27.86 -2.64
N SER A 156 -3.34 -28.03 -3.58
CA SER A 156 -2.62 -29.29 -3.80
C SER A 156 -1.74 -29.71 -2.62
N GLU A 157 -0.95 -28.80 -2.05
CA GLU A 157 -0.07 -29.09 -0.91
C GLU A 157 -0.82 -29.26 0.41
N GLY A 158 -1.84 -28.44 0.70
CA GLY A 158 -2.51 -28.40 1.99
C GLY A 158 -3.84 -29.16 2.07
N GLY A 159 -4.53 -29.36 0.95
CA GLY A 159 -5.93 -29.78 0.92
C GLY A 159 -6.92 -28.63 1.21
N PRO A 160 -8.22 -28.82 0.92
CA PRO A 160 -9.22 -27.75 0.95
C PRO A 160 -9.46 -27.13 2.34
N ALA A 161 -9.35 -27.91 3.42
CA ALA A 161 -9.49 -27.38 4.78
C ALA A 161 -8.27 -26.56 5.21
N SER A 162 -7.04 -27.01 4.90
CA SER A 162 -5.82 -26.21 5.12
C SER A 162 -5.87 -24.90 4.36
N LEU A 163 -6.33 -24.93 3.11
CA LEU A 163 -6.48 -23.74 2.27
C LEU A 163 -7.36 -22.69 2.98
N LEU A 164 -8.54 -23.08 3.46
CA LEU A 164 -9.44 -22.16 4.15
C LEU A 164 -8.91 -21.70 5.51
N LEU A 165 -8.35 -22.61 6.32
CA LEU A 165 -7.81 -22.26 7.63
C LEU A 165 -6.64 -21.29 7.53
N ALA A 166 -5.72 -21.52 6.58
CA ALA A 166 -4.57 -20.65 6.35
C ALA A 166 -5.00 -19.26 5.82
N TYR A 167 -5.91 -19.20 4.84
CA TYR A 167 -6.43 -17.92 4.34
C TYR A 167 -7.27 -17.17 5.37
N MET A 168 -8.00 -17.87 6.25
CA MET A 168 -8.72 -17.25 7.37
C MET A 168 -7.75 -16.68 8.41
N PHE A 169 -6.71 -17.44 8.78
CA PHE A 169 -5.68 -17.00 9.73
C PHE A 169 -4.90 -15.77 9.23
N VAL A 170 -4.41 -15.81 7.99
CA VAL A 170 -3.73 -14.67 7.36
C VAL A 170 -4.70 -13.51 7.14
N GLY A 171 -5.97 -13.77 6.83
CA GLY A 171 -7.01 -12.74 6.74
C GLY A 171 -7.23 -11.98 8.05
N VAL A 172 -7.34 -12.68 9.19
CA VAL A 172 -7.46 -12.06 10.52
C VAL A 172 -6.21 -11.24 10.87
N MET A 173 -5.02 -11.79 10.59
CA MET A 173 -3.74 -11.08 10.74
C MET A 173 -3.72 -9.79 9.90
N LEU A 174 -4.14 -9.87 8.63
CA LEU A 174 -4.12 -8.74 7.69
C LEU A 174 -5.12 -7.66 8.10
N TYR A 175 -6.32 -8.05 8.53
CA TYR A 175 -7.32 -7.14 9.04
C TYR A 175 -6.75 -6.29 10.18
N CYS A 176 -6.06 -6.93 11.13
CA CYS A 176 -5.37 -6.24 12.23
C CYS A 176 -4.26 -5.30 11.73
N THR A 177 -3.42 -5.75 10.79
CA THR A 177 -2.36 -4.92 10.19
C THR A 177 -2.92 -3.70 9.46
N VAL A 178 -3.96 -3.87 8.65
CA VAL A 178 -4.49 -2.77 7.82
C VAL A 178 -5.28 -1.75 8.65
N GLN A 179 -5.94 -2.18 9.73
CA GLN A 179 -6.51 -1.28 10.74
C GLN A 179 -5.40 -0.41 11.40
N ALA A 180 -4.28 -1.02 11.79
CA ALA A 180 -3.13 -0.33 12.35
C ALA A 180 -2.45 0.63 11.35
N LEU A 181 -2.29 0.18 10.09
CA LEU A 181 -1.78 0.99 8.97
C LEU A 181 -2.66 2.21 8.72
N GLY A 182 -3.99 2.06 8.79
CA GLY A 182 -4.94 3.14 8.61
C GLY A 182 -4.79 4.26 9.62
N GLU A 183 -4.56 3.90 10.88
CA GLU A 183 -4.35 4.89 11.92
C GLU A 183 -3.04 5.65 11.69
N LEU A 184 -1.95 4.93 11.43
CA LEU A 184 -0.65 5.51 11.06
C LEU A 184 -0.77 6.46 9.86
N ALA A 185 -1.41 6.03 8.77
CA ALA A 185 -1.47 6.78 7.52
C ALA A 185 -2.56 7.88 7.47
N VAL A 186 -3.59 7.83 8.31
CA VAL A 186 -4.49 8.98 8.53
C VAL A 186 -3.83 10.05 9.38
N VAL A 187 -3.08 9.66 10.43
CA VAL A 187 -2.36 10.63 11.28
C VAL A 187 -1.17 11.24 10.52
N PHE A 188 -0.40 10.41 9.81
CA PHE A 188 0.80 10.80 9.06
C PHE A 188 0.70 10.38 7.58
N PRO A 189 -0.03 11.13 6.73
CA PRO A 189 -0.12 10.88 5.28
C PRO A 189 1.15 11.35 4.55
N VAL A 190 2.27 10.67 4.83
CA VAL A 190 3.63 10.94 4.34
C VAL A 190 4.07 9.94 3.26
N ALA A 191 5.00 10.33 2.40
CA ALA A 191 5.57 9.43 1.40
C ALA A 191 6.33 8.26 2.05
N GLY A 192 6.29 7.08 1.41
CA GLY A 192 7.00 5.87 1.88
C GLY A 192 6.26 5.02 2.92
N SER A 193 5.16 5.50 3.52
CA SER A 193 4.25 4.72 4.37
C SER A 193 5.00 3.88 5.44
N PHE A 194 4.88 2.55 5.41
CA PHE A 194 5.52 1.56 6.28
C PHE A 194 7.03 1.73 6.47
N SER A 195 7.79 2.21 5.45
CA SER A 195 9.22 2.51 5.61
C SER A 195 9.40 3.75 6.50
N ALA A 196 8.68 4.84 6.22
CA ALA A 196 8.71 6.06 7.03
C ALA A 196 8.20 5.81 8.46
N PHE A 197 7.13 5.02 8.65
CA PHE A 197 6.63 4.64 9.98
C PHE A 197 7.65 3.79 10.75
N SER A 198 8.37 2.90 10.06
CA SER A 198 9.44 2.09 10.66
C SER A 198 10.65 2.96 11.04
N THR A 199 11.11 3.86 10.17
CA THR A 199 12.16 4.84 10.45
C THR A 199 11.82 5.71 11.66
N ARG A 200 10.56 6.15 11.74
CA ARG A 200 10.05 7.09 12.76
C ARG A 200 9.79 6.47 14.13
N PHE A 201 9.20 5.27 14.18
CA PHE A 201 8.73 4.66 15.43
C PHE A 201 9.54 3.44 15.88
N LEU A 202 10.38 2.83 15.02
CA LEU A 202 11.17 1.65 15.35
C LEU A 202 12.66 1.99 15.50
N ASP A 203 13.36 2.09 14.36
CA ASP A 203 14.80 2.37 14.21
C ASP A 203 15.03 2.79 12.74
N PRO A 204 15.83 3.83 12.46
CA PRO A 204 16.16 4.21 11.08
C PRO A 204 16.78 3.09 10.23
N SER A 205 17.58 2.19 10.80
CA SER A 205 18.14 1.06 10.06
C SER A 205 17.08 0.00 9.74
N TRP A 206 16.12 -0.22 10.64
CA TRP A 206 14.96 -1.07 10.36
C TRP A 206 14.03 -0.44 9.31
N GLY A 207 13.85 0.89 9.33
CA GLY A 207 13.09 1.60 8.30
C GLY A 207 13.71 1.58 6.90
N PHE A 208 15.05 1.66 6.82
CA PHE A 208 15.82 1.39 5.61
C PHE A 208 15.60 -0.05 5.11
N ALA A 209 15.73 -1.05 5.99
CA ALA A 209 15.54 -2.45 5.64
C ALA A 209 14.11 -2.73 5.16
N MET A 210 13.09 -2.20 5.83
CA MET A 210 11.68 -2.36 5.42
C MET A 210 11.37 -1.64 4.11
N GLY A 211 11.98 -0.48 3.84
CA GLY A 211 11.82 0.20 2.57
C GLY A 211 12.45 -0.57 1.41
N TRP A 212 13.68 -1.07 1.56
CA TRP A 212 14.32 -1.90 0.52
C TRP A 212 13.61 -3.24 0.34
N ASN A 213 13.18 -3.90 1.42
CA ASN A 213 12.34 -5.10 1.39
C ASN A 213 11.06 -4.88 0.56
N TYR A 214 10.32 -3.80 0.82
CA TYR A 214 9.08 -3.50 0.10
C TYR A 214 9.32 -3.04 -1.35
N ALA A 215 10.39 -2.29 -1.60
CA ALA A 215 10.78 -1.90 -2.96
C ALA A 215 11.17 -3.14 -3.79
N LEU A 216 12.02 -4.02 -3.26
CA LEU A 216 12.43 -5.27 -3.91
C LEU A 216 11.26 -6.21 -4.15
N GLN A 217 10.36 -6.35 -3.17
CA GLN A 217 9.10 -7.09 -3.32
C GLN A 217 8.37 -6.66 -4.60
N TRP A 218 7.99 -5.39 -4.73
CA TRP A 218 7.22 -4.95 -5.91
C TRP A 218 8.03 -4.95 -7.22
N VAL A 219 9.34 -4.71 -7.15
CA VAL A 219 10.23 -4.87 -8.31
C VAL A 219 10.25 -6.32 -8.80
N VAL A 220 10.17 -7.30 -7.90
CA VAL A 220 10.13 -8.75 -8.17
C VAL A 220 8.75 -9.23 -8.60
N VAL A 221 7.66 -8.64 -8.08
CA VAL A 221 6.29 -8.98 -8.50
C VAL A 221 6.04 -8.58 -9.95
N LEU A 222 6.61 -7.48 -10.48
CA LEU A 222 6.41 -7.09 -11.88
C LEU A 222 6.74 -8.21 -12.90
N PRO A 223 7.95 -8.80 -12.92
CA PRO A 223 8.24 -9.90 -13.83
C PRO A 223 7.48 -11.18 -13.50
N LEU A 224 7.20 -11.47 -12.22
CA LEU A 224 6.38 -12.62 -11.79
C LEU A 224 4.99 -12.57 -12.46
N GLU A 225 4.31 -11.42 -12.37
CA GLU A 225 3.00 -11.20 -12.98
C GLU A 225 3.07 -11.39 -14.50
N ILE A 226 4.03 -10.75 -15.18
CA ILE A 226 4.15 -10.85 -16.63
C ILE A 226 4.44 -12.30 -17.08
N ILE A 227 5.20 -13.09 -16.31
CA ILE A 227 5.39 -14.53 -16.54
C ILE A 227 4.05 -15.27 -16.40
N ALA A 228 3.31 -15.09 -15.30
CA ALA A 228 2.01 -15.74 -15.10
C ALA A 228 1.01 -15.41 -16.24
N GLY A 229 0.95 -14.16 -16.68
CA GLY A 229 0.12 -13.74 -17.80
C GLY A 229 0.55 -14.41 -19.11
N ALA A 230 1.85 -14.45 -19.40
CA ALA A 230 2.37 -15.07 -20.61
C ALA A 230 2.16 -16.59 -20.64
N MET A 231 2.08 -17.24 -19.48
CA MET A 231 1.72 -18.66 -19.36
C MET A 231 0.22 -18.90 -19.47
N THR A 232 -0.62 -18.00 -18.93
CA THR A 232 -2.08 -18.03 -19.10
C THR A 232 -2.48 -18.03 -20.59
N ILE A 233 -1.68 -17.42 -21.47
CA ILE A 233 -1.91 -17.45 -22.93
C ILE A 233 -1.79 -18.85 -23.54
N GLY A 234 -0.97 -19.74 -22.93
CA GLY A 234 -0.81 -21.12 -23.38
C GLY A 234 -2.13 -21.88 -23.48
N TYR A 235 -3.11 -21.51 -22.63
CA TYR A 235 -4.48 -22.03 -22.64
C TYR A 235 -5.14 -22.01 -24.03
N TRP A 236 -4.95 -20.95 -24.82
CA TRP A 236 -5.52 -20.86 -26.16
C TRP A 236 -4.58 -21.38 -27.25
N ASN A 237 -3.26 -21.22 -27.08
CA ASN A 237 -2.27 -21.70 -28.04
C ASN A 237 -0.86 -21.77 -27.45
N GLU A 238 -0.46 -22.97 -27.00
CA GLU A 238 0.89 -23.27 -26.48
C GLU A 238 2.03 -23.04 -27.49
N LYS A 239 1.74 -23.03 -28.80
CA LYS A 239 2.76 -22.87 -29.85
C LYS A 239 3.20 -21.41 -30.05
N LEU A 240 2.53 -20.45 -29.42
CA LEU A 240 2.90 -19.04 -29.52
C LEU A 240 4.09 -18.73 -28.62
N ASN A 241 5.04 -17.96 -29.15
CA ASN A 241 6.20 -17.53 -28.37
C ASN A 241 5.78 -16.57 -27.24
N ARG A 242 5.94 -17.01 -25.99
CA ARG A 242 5.52 -16.27 -24.78
C ARG A 242 6.16 -14.88 -24.69
N ALA A 243 7.35 -14.68 -25.28
CA ALA A 243 8.02 -13.38 -25.34
C ALA A 243 7.19 -12.28 -26.00
N ILE A 244 6.32 -12.61 -26.97
CA ILE A 244 5.42 -11.63 -27.61
C ILE A 244 4.51 -11.00 -26.56
N PHE A 245 3.91 -11.84 -25.71
CA PHE A 245 2.99 -11.43 -24.66
C PHE A 245 3.73 -10.73 -23.51
N VAL A 246 4.94 -11.18 -23.17
CA VAL A 246 5.85 -10.46 -22.26
C VAL A 246 6.06 -9.01 -22.72
N THR A 247 6.39 -8.79 -24.01
CA THR A 247 6.58 -7.45 -24.57
C THR A 247 5.31 -6.61 -24.49
N VAL A 248 4.16 -7.18 -24.87
CA VAL A 248 2.86 -6.49 -24.87
C VAL A 248 2.43 -6.08 -23.46
N PHE A 249 2.49 -6.99 -22.48
CA PHE A 249 2.09 -6.69 -21.11
C PHE A 249 3.00 -5.65 -20.45
N LEU A 250 4.32 -5.76 -20.64
CA LEU A 250 5.28 -4.78 -20.12
C LEU A 250 5.02 -3.39 -20.73
N LEU A 251 4.80 -3.31 -22.04
CA LEU A 251 4.53 -2.04 -22.73
C LEU A 251 3.21 -1.40 -22.25
N ILE A 252 2.14 -2.18 -22.04
CA ILE A 252 0.88 -1.70 -21.47
C ILE A 252 1.10 -1.13 -20.06
N ILE A 253 1.77 -1.88 -19.17
CA ILE A 253 2.04 -1.48 -17.79
C ILE A 253 2.87 -0.19 -17.72
N VAL A 254 3.90 -0.08 -18.55
CA VAL A 254 4.75 1.11 -18.64
C VAL A 254 3.94 2.32 -19.11
N ILE A 255 3.14 2.18 -20.18
CA ILE A 255 2.32 3.28 -20.72
C ILE A 255 1.32 3.79 -19.67
N ILE A 256 0.64 2.90 -18.94
CA ILE A 256 -0.30 3.30 -17.87
C ILE A 256 0.42 4.12 -16.79
N ASN A 257 1.59 3.68 -16.34
CA ASN A 257 2.37 4.37 -15.30
C ASN A 257 2.95 5.71 -15.79
N LEU A 258 3.28 5.84 -17.07
CA LEU A 258 3.71 7.11 -17.67
C LEU A 258 2.59 8.16 -17.77
N PHE A 259 1.32 7.78 -17.65
CA PHE A 259 0.22 8.74 -17.42
C PHE A 259 0.15 9.27 -15.98
N GLY A 260 0.97 8.73 -15.06
CA GLY A 260 1.05 9.16 -13.67
C GLY A 260 -0.10 8.65 -12.81
N VAL A 261 -0.18 9.16 -11.57
CA VAL A 261 -1.09 8.65 -10.53
C VAL A 261 -2.57 8.61 -10.96
N LYS A 262 -3.03 9.60 -11.72
CA LYS A 262 -4.40 9.64 -12.24
C LYS A 262 -4.65 8.55 -13.29
N GLY A 263 -3.71 8.33 -14.22
CA GLY A 263 -3.82 7.26 -15.22
C GLY A 263 -3.84 5.88 -14.57
N TYR A 264 -2.92 5.66 -13.62
CA TYR A 264 -2.91 4.49 -12.75
C TYR A 264 -4.26 4.27 -12.04
N GLY A 265 -4.80 5.32 -11.39
CA GLY A 265 -6.04 5.24 -10.61
C GLY A 265 -7.30 4.97 -11.44
N GLU A 266 -7.38 5.46 -12.70
CA GLU A 266 -8.47 5.11 -13.61
C GLU A 266 -8.30 3.68 -14.18
N ALA A 267 -7.08 3.24 -14.48
CA ALA A 267 -6.81 1.88 -14.94
C ALA A 267 -7.19 0.84 -13.86
N GLU A 268 -6.71 1.03 -12.63
CA GLU A 268 -7.08 0.17 -11.49
C GLU A 268 -8.59 0.20 -11.19
N PHE A 269 -9.26 1.34 -11.39
CA PHE A 269 -10.71 1.42 -11.26
C PHE A 269 -11.43 0.49 -12.25
N ILE A 270 -10.99 0.45 -13.51
CA ILE A 270 -11.56 -0.42 -14.55
C ILE A 270 -11.21 -1.88 -14.27
N PHE A 271 -9.92 -2.18 -14.01
CA PHE A 271 -9.47 -3.54 -13.76
C PHE A 271 -10.17 -4.17 -12.56
N ALA A 272 -10.25 -3.45 -11.44
CA ALA A 272 -10.88 -3.96 -10.23
C ALA A 272 -12.40 -4.24 -10.41
N ILE A 273 -13.12 -3.48 -11.26
CA ILE A 273 -14.50 -3.81 -11.63
C ILE A 273 -14.56 -5.18 -12.32
N VAL A 274 -13.72 -5.41 -13.33
CA VAL A 274 -13.67 -6.70 -14.05
C VAL A 274 -13.38 -7.86 -13.09
N LYS A 275 -12.37 -7.69 -12.21
CA LYS A 275 -12.00 -8.72 -11.21
C LYS A 275 -13.15 -9.03 -10.25
N VAL A 276 -13.79 -8.02 -9.67
CA VAL A 276 -14.88 -8.20 -8.71
C VAL A 276 -16.08 -8.88 -9.36
N THR A 277 -16.49 -8.42 -10.55
CA THR A 277 -17.59 -9.03 -11.30
C THR A 277 -17.31 -10.50 -11.61
N ALA A 278 -16.08 -10.85 -11.98
CA ALA A 278 -15.69 -12.23 -12.25
C ALA A 278 -15.67 -13.12 -11.00
N VAL A 279 -15.17 -12.63 -9.85
CA VAL A 279 -15.21 -13.42 -8.60
C VAL A 279 -16.66 -13.63 -8.13
N VAL A 280 -17.53 -12.62 -8.23
CA VAL A 280 -18.96 -12.78 -7.91
C VAL A 280 -19.63 -13.75 -8.89
N GLY A 281 -19.33 -13.65 -10.19
CA GLY A 281 -19.82 -14.59 -11.21
C GLY A 281 -19.37 -16.02 -10.94
N PHE A 282 -18.10 -16.23 -10.59
CA PHE A 282 -17.56 -17.52 -10.18
C PHE A 282 -18.23 -18.06 -8.92
N ILE A 283 -18.54 -17.22 -7.93
CA ILE A 283 -19.23 -17.66 -6.71
C ILE A 283 -20.63 -18.18 -7.04
N LEU A 284 -21.39 -17.45 -7.85
CA LEU A 284 -22.74 -17.87 -8.28
C LEU A 284 -22.68 -19.16 -9.11
N LEU A 285 -21.77 -19.21 -10.09
CA LEU A 285 -21.56 -20.38 -10.94
C LEU A 285 -21.09 -21.60 -10.13
N GLY A 286 -20.16 -21.43 -9.20
CA GLY A 286 -19.63 -22.50 -8.36
C GLY A 286 -20.68 -23.10 -7.42
N ILE A 287 -21.61 -22.27 -6.89
CA ILE A 287 -22.77 -22.77 -6.15
C ILE A 287 -23.66 -23.63 -7.07
N VAL A 288 -23.92 -23.17 -8.30
CA VAL A 288 -24.72 -23.92 -9.28
C VAL A 288 -24.05 -25.25 -9.66
N ILE A 289 -22.74 -25.27 -9.92
CA ILE A 289 -21.99 -26.50 -10.22
C ILE A 289 -21.99 -27.45 -9.02
N ASN A 290 -21.78 -26.95 -7.80
CA ASN A 290 -21.73 -27.81 -6.61
C ASN A 290 -23.06 -28.51 -6.32
N ILE A 291 -24.18 -27.83 -6.62
CA ILE A 291 -25.55 -28.36 -6.43
C ILE A 291 -25.97 -29.22 -7.63
N GLY A 292 -25.74 -28.75 -8.85
CA GLY A 292 -26.20 -29.41 -10.09
C GLY A 292 -25.34 -30.59 -10.53
N GLY A 293 -24.06 -30.60 -10.18
CA GLY A 293 -23.09 -31.61 -10.61
C GLY A 293 -22.32 -31.25 -11.87
N THR A 294 -21.43 -32.17 -12.26
CA THR A 294 -20.81 -32.21 -13.60
C THR A 294 -21.73 -32.99 -14.56
N PRO A 295 -21.51 -32.94 -15.89
CA PRO A 295 -22.36 -33.66 -16.85
C PRO A 295 -22.49 -35.17 -16.60
N ASP A 296 -21.44 -35.78 -16.06
CA ASP A 296 -21.34 -37.23 -15.79
C ASP A 296 -21.59 -37.61 -14.32
N GLY A 297 -21.78 -36.64 -13.42
CA GLY A 297 -21.92 -36.88 -11.98
C GLY A 297 -22.72 -35.79 -11.30
N GLY A 298 -23.81 -36.16 -10.63
CA GLY A 298 -24.71 -35.22 -9.95
C GLY A 298 -24.09 -34.51 -8.74
N TYR A 299 -24.93 -34.15 -7.76
CA TYR A 299 -24.56 -33.38 -6.56
C TYR A 299 -23.15 -33.68 -6.01
N ILE A 300 -22.26 -32.69 -6.07
CA ILE A 300 -20.86 -32.80 -5.60
C ILE A 300 -20.84 -32.62 -4.08
N GLY A 301 -21.53 -31.59 -3.58
CA GLY A 301 -21.68 -31.32 -2.15
C GLY A 301 -20.33 -31.12 -1.45
N GLY A 302 -19.89 -32.13 -0.70
CA GLY A 302 -18.62 -32.17 0.01
C GLY A 302 -17.71 -33.31 -0.43
N LYS A 303 -17.95 -33.96 -1.58
CA LYS A 303 -17.26 -35.18 -2.04
C LYS A 303 -15.74 -35.08 -1.89
N TYR A 304 -15.12 -34.03 -2.41
CA TYR A 304 -13.67 -33.86 -2.39
C TYR A 304 -13.07 -33.58 -1.00
N TRP A 305 -13.88 -33.22 -0.01
CA TRP A 305 -13.48 -33.13 1.39
C TRP A 305 -13.49 -34.48 2.12
N SER A 306 -14.17 -35.49 1.56
CA SER A 306 -14.17 -36.86 2.07
C SER A 306 -13.19 -37.76 1.30
N ASP A 307 -13.14 -37.64 -0.02
CA ASP A 307 -12.27 -38.39 -0.92
C ASP A 307 -11.81 -37.47 -2.07
N PRO A 308 -10.50 -37.10 -2.17
CA PRO A 308 -9.36 -37.67 -1.45
C PRO A 308 -9.22 -37.22 0.02
N GLY A 309 -9.92 -36.16 0.46
CA GLY A 309 -9.97 -35.76 1.87
C GLY A 309 -9.79 -34.26 2.13
N ALA A 310 -10.05 -33.85 3.36
CA ALA A 310 -10.04 -32.43 3.74
C ALA A 310 -8.62 -31.82 3.90
N PHE A 311 -7.63 -32.64 4.26
CA PHE A 311 -6.25 -32.21 4.54
C PHE A 311 -5.26 -33.05 3.74
N ASN A 312 -4.35 -32.40 3.03
CA ASN A 312 -3.13 -33.02 2.52
C ASN A 312 -1.93 -32.61 3.39
N ASN A 313 -0.95 -33.51 3.56
CA ASN A 313 0.27 -33.30 4.37
C ASN A 313 0.06 -32.82 5.82
N GLY A 314 -1.16 -32.98 6.38
CA GLY A 314 -1.52 -32.63 7.75
C GLY A 314 -1.28 -31.15 8.10
N PHE A 315 -0.99 -30.86 9.37
CA PHE A 315 -0.73 -29.50 9.85
C PHE A 315 0.45 -28.82 9.13
N LYS A 316 1.43 -29.61 8.66
CA LYS A 316 2.56 -29.13 7.89
C LYS A 316 2.14 -28.60 6.51
N GLY A 317 1.16 -29.24 5.87
CA GLY A 317 0.48 -28.72 4.67
C GLY A 317 -0.24 -27.40 4.96
N THR A 318 -0.89 -27.25 6.11
CA THR A 318 -1.47 -25.96 6.52
C THR A 318 -0.41 -24.87 6.67
N CYS A 319 0.77 -25.20 7.21
CA CYS A 319 1.89 -24.27 7.32
C CYS A 319 2.44 -23.81 5.95
N SER A 320 2.54 -24.70 4.95
CA SER A 320 3.07 -24.30 3.62
C SER A 320 2.14 -23.32 2.89
N VAL A 321 0.83 -23.36 3.16
CA VAL A 321 -0.14 -22.44 2.58
C VAL A 321 0.02 -20.99 3.10
N PHE A 322 0.55 -20.76 4.30
CA PHE A 322 0.58 -19.41 4.89
C PHE A 322 1.31 -18.37 4.02
N VAL A 323 2.43 -18.72 3.39
CA VAL A 323 3.17 -17.78 2.52
C VAL A 323 2.43 -17.53 1.22
N THR A 324 1.78 -18.55 0.64
CA THR A 324 0.94 -18.39 -0.54
C THR A 324 -0.27 -17.50 -0.26
N ALA A 325 -0.92 -17.68 0.91
CA ALA A 325 -1.98 -16.80 1.38
C ALA A 325 -1.48 -15.36 1.62
N ALA A 326 -0.30 -15.19 2.22
CA ALA A 326 0.32 -13.88 2.41
C ALA A 326 0.61 -13.18 1.08
N PHE A 327 1.19 -13.89 0.10
CA PHE A 327 1.38 -13.38 -1.26
C PHE A 327 0.03 -12.97 -1.89
N ALA A 328 -1.00 -13.81 -1.77
CA ALA A 328 -2.32 -13.50 -2.29
C ALA A 328 -3.00 -12.30 -1.61
N PHE A 329 -2.68 -12.04 -0.33
CA PHE A 329 -3.16 -10.88 0.41
C PHE A 329 -2.31 -9.61 0.25
N ALA A 330 -1.12 -9.70 -0.37
CA ALA A 330 -0.29 -8.53 -0.69
C ALA A 330 -1.02 -7.53 -1.60
N GLY A 331 -0.59 -6.26 -1.58
CA GLY A 331 -1.25 -5.17 -2.29
C GLY A 331 -2.38 -4.50 -1.49
N THR A 332 -2.88 -5.14 -0.43
CA THR A 332 -3.88 -4.52 0.45
C THR A 332 -3.32 -3.28 1.15
N GLU A 333 -2.05 -3.33 1.53
CA GLU A 333 -1.31 -2.23 2.16
C GLU A 333 -0.92 -1.08 1.21
N LEU A 334 -1.11 -1.23 -0.12
CA LEU A 334 -0.88 -0.14 -1.08
C LEU A 334 -1.76 1.09 -0.79
N VAL A 335 -2.91 0.92 -0.11
CA VAL A 335 -3.75 2.03 0.37
C VAL A 335 -2.99 2.98 1.29
N GLY A 336 -2.04 2.47 2.09
CA GLY A 336 -1.18 3.27 2.97
C GLY A 336 -0.16 4.09 2.18
N LEU A 337 0.40 3.52 1.10
CA LEU A 337 1.31 4.24 0.20
C LEU A 337 0.56 5.31 -0.61
N ALA A 338 -0.63 4.97 -1.12
CA ALA A 338 -1.53 5.87 -1.82
C ALA A 338 -2.10 7.01 -0.93
N ALA A 339 -2.02 6.90 0.40
CA ALA A 339 -2.51 7.93 1.32
C ALA A 339 -1.79 9.28 1.15
N ALA A 340 -0.50 9.28 0.79
CA ALA A 340 0.27 10.49 0.51
C ALA A 340 -0.28 11.27 -0.70
N GLU A 341 -0.64 10.54 -1.76
CA GLU A 341 -1.18 11.03 -3.04
C GLU A 341 -2.72 11.16 -3.04
N THR A 342 -3.38 10.87 -1.91
CA THR A 342 -4.83 11.04 -1.74
C THR A 342 -5.19 12.47 -1.35
N ALA A 343 -6.20 13.04 -2.02
CA ALA A 343 -6.66 14.41 -1.78
C ALA A 343 -7.23 14.59 -0.34
N ASN A 344 -8.01 13.64 0.15
CA ASN A 344 -8.53 13.62 1.53
C ASN A 344 -8.37 12.21 2.14
N PRO A 345 -7.19 11.89 2.72
CA PRO A 345 -6.94 10.57 3.33
C PRO A 345 -7.83 10.36 4.56
N ARG A 346 -8.16 11.42 5.31
CA ARG A 346 -8.98 11.40 6.52
C ARG A 346 -10.37 10.79 6.30
N LYS A 347 -11.07 11.13 5.20
CA LYS A 347 -12.36 10.53 4.83
C LYS A 347 -12.22 9.25 3.98
N SER A 348 -11.22 9.21 3.09
CA SER A 348 -11.12 8.13 2.08
C SER A 348 -10.52 6.84 2.66
N LEU A 349 -9.43 6.95 3.42
CA LEU A 349 -8.66 5.80 3.89
C LEU A 349 -9.45 4.92 4.88
N PRO A 350 -10.21 5.45 5.85
CA PRO A 350 -11.06 4.64 6.72
C PRO A 350 -12.16 3.85 5.99
N THR A 351 -12.65 4.35 4.85
CA THR A 351 -13.66 3.64 4.04
C THR A 351 -13.00 2.49 3.29
N ALA A 352 -11.86 2.73 2.64
CA ALA A 352 -11.08 1.70 1.95
C ALA A 352 -10.64 0.56 2.89
N ILE A 353 -10.30 0.89 4.14
CA ILE A 353 -9.84 -0.09 5.14
C ILE A 353 -10.96 -0.99 5.67
N LYS A 354 -12.18 -0.49 5.83
CA LYS A 354 -13.31 -1.32 6.24
C LYS A 354 -13.73 -2.31 5.14
N GLN A 355 -13.63 -1.90 3.88
CA GLN A 355 -13.87 -2.78 2.73
C GLN A 355 -12.93 -4.00 2.71
N VAL A 356 -11.77 -3.96 3.37
CA VAL A 356 -10.85 -5.11 3.49
C VAL A 356 -11.50 -6.30 4.20
N PHE A 357 -12.41 -6.09 5.17
CA PHE A 357 -13.15 -7.19 5.80
C PHE A 357 -13.96 -7.97 4.77
N TRP A 358 -14.83 -7.27 4.02
CA TRP A 358 -15.64 -7.88 2.95
C TRP A 358 -14.80 -8.49 1.85
N ARG A 359 -13.66 -7.87 1.52
CA ARG A 359 -12.68 -8.41 0.57
C ARG A 359 -12.15 -9.79 1.01
N ILE A 360 -11.73 -9.92 2.27
CA ILE A 360 -11.24 -11.19 2.84
C ILE A 360 -12.36 -12.24 2.83
N THR A 361 -13.53 -11.90 3.37
CA THR A 361 -14.64 -12.87 3.50
C THR A 361 -15.17 -13.31 2.14
N LEU A 362 -15.48 -12.39 1.23
CA LEU A 362 -16.16 -12.72 -0.02
C LEU A 362 -15.19 -13.24 -1.10
N PHE A 363 -14.07 -12.56 -1.35
CA PHE A 363 -13.18 -12.94 -2.46
C PHE A 363 -12.13 -14.01 -2.12
N TYR A 364 -12.00 -14.39 -0.85
CA TYR A 364 -11.12 -15.50 -0.46
C TYR A 364 -11.91 -16.61 0.21
N ILE A 365 -12.56 -16.36 1.34
CA ILE A 365 -13.19 -17.46 2.09
C ILE A 365 -14.33 -18.11 1.28
N VAL A 366 -15.23 -17.35 0.66
CA VAL A 366 -16.32 -17.95 -0.14
C VAL A 366 -15.80 -18.58 -1.43
N SER A 367 -14.95 -17.89 -2.21
CA SER A 367 -14.47 -18.42 -3.48
C SER A 367 -13.54 -19.63 -3.32
N LEU A 368 -12.64 -19.63 -2.32
CA LEU A 368 -11.76 -20.77 -2.05
C LEU A 368 -12.51 -21.93 -1.39
N THR A 369 -13.62 -21.66 -0.70
CA THR A 369 -14.54 -22.74 -0.27
C THR A 369 -15.10 -23.45 -1.49
N LEU A 370 -15.62 -22.70 -2.47
CA LEU A 370 -16.14 -23.29 -3.70
C LEU A 370 -15.06 -24.02 -4.50
N VAL A 371 -13.86 -23.44 -4.67
CA VAL A 371 -12.71 -24.15 -5.27
C VAL A 371 -12.43 -25.47 -4.55
N GLY A 372 -12.37 -25.48 -3.22
CA GLY A 372 -12.12 -26.69 -2.43
C GLY A 372 -13.27 -27.71 -2.42
N LEU A 373 -14.49 -27.30 -2.78
CA LEU A 373 -15.64 -28.21 -2.96
C LEU A 373 -15.72 -28.76 -4.40
N LEU A 374 -15.19 -28.02 -5.39
CA LEU A 374 -15.31 -28.32 -6.82
C LEU A 374 -14.07 -28.96 -7.44
N VAL A 375 -12.90 -28.83 -6.81
CA VAL A 375 -11.62 -29.36 -7.31
C VAL A 375 -10.96 -30.22 -6.25
N PRO A 376 -10.66 -31.51 -6.51
CA PRO A 376 -9.91 -32.33 -5.57
C PRO A 376 -8.45 -31.92 -5.53
N TYR A 377 -7.81 -31.98 -4.35
CA TYR A 377 -6.42 -31.54 -4.20
C TYR A 377 -5.41 -32.40 -4.97
N ASN A 378 -5.80 -33.63 -5.35
CA ASN A 378 -5.00 -34.55 -6.17
C ASN A 378 -5.30 -34.46 -7.68
N GLU A 379 -6.06 -33.46 -8.14
CA GLU A 379 -6.28 -33.17 -9.57
C GLU A 379 -4.93 -33.05 -10.30
N PRO A 380 -4.65 -33.87 -11.33
CA PRO A 380 -3.38 -33.85 -12.05
C PRO A 380 -3.04 -32.47 -12.63
N ARG A 381 -4.01 -31.65 -13.04
CA ARG A 381 -3.75 -30.28 -13.52
C ARG A 381 -3.23 -29.31 -12.45
N LEU A 382 -3.40 -29.61 -11.16
CA LEU A 382 -2.77 -28.89 -10.05
C LEU A 382 -1.34 -29.39 -9.76
N LEU A 383 -1.05 -30.64 -10.15
CA LEU A 383 0.19 -31.37 -9.85
C LEU A 383 1.20 -31.40 -11.01
N SER A 384 0.71 -31.24 -12.25
CA SER A 384 1.47 -31.31 -13.51
C SER A 384 2.29 -30.05 -13.76
N GLY A 385 3.11 -29.72 -12.77
CA GLY A 385 4.05 -28.62 -12.79
C GLY A 385 5.09 -28.80 -11.70
N THR A 386 6.36 -28.83 -12.08
CA THR A 386 7.45 -28.78 -11.09
C THR A 386 7.43 -27.45 -10.32
N SER A 387 6.77 -26.41 -10.86
CA SER A 387 6.53 -25.09 -10.26
C SER A 387 5.05 -24.64 -10.23
N VAL A 388 4.76 -23.50 -9.60
CA VAL A 388 3.47 -22.78 -9.71
C VAL A 388 3.19 -22.30 -11.14
N ALA A 389 4.24 -21.98 -11.90
CA ALA A 389 4.12 -21.46 -13.25
C ALA A 389 3.59 -22.55 -14.19
N ASP A 390 4.17 -23.75 -14.10
CA ASP A 390 3.84 -24.92 -14.94
C ASP A 390 2.45 -25.49 -14.64
N ALA A 391 1.90 -25.25 -13.44
CA ALA A 391 0.52 -25.57 -13.03
C ALA A 391 -0.49 -24.68 -13.78
N SER A 392 -0.54 -24.87 -15.09
CA SER A 392 -1.03 -23.96 -16.12
C SER A 392 -2.56 -23.89 -16.24
N ALA A 393 -3.28 -24.51 -15.31
CA ALA A 393 -4.72 -24.36 -15.15
C ALA A 393 -5.03 -23.84 -13.73
N SER A 394 -5.51 -22.59 -13.66
CA SER A 394 -6.08 -22.01 -12.43
C SER A 394 -7.15 -22.94 -11.84
N PRO A 395 -7.20 -23.19 -10.51
CA PRO A 395 -8.28 -23.97 -9.91
C PRO A 395 -9.69 -23.38 -10.18
N PHE A 396 -9.79 -22.08 -10.45
CA PHE A 396 -11.04 -21.44 -10.88
C PHE A 396 -11.44 -21.89 -12.30
N VAL A 397 -10.47 -22.00 -13.20
CA VAL A 397 -10.68 -22.49 -14.57
C VAL A 397 -10.99 -23.99 -14.54
N ILE A 398 -10.22 -24.79 -13.80
CA ILE A 398 -10.43 -26.23 -13.60
C ILE A 398 -11.88 -26.50 -13.12
N ALA A 399 -12.35 -25.77 -12.11
CA ALA A 399 -13.71 -25.94 -11.59
C ALA A 399 -14.81 -25.69 -12.65
N ILE A 400 -14.59 -24.74 -13.56
CA ILE A 400 -15.54 -24.40 -14.63
C ILE A 400 -15.46 -25.41 -15.80
N GLU A 401 -14.24 -25.88 -16.13
CA GLU A 401 -14.01 -26.89 -17.18
C GLU A 401 -14.60 -28.24 -16.81
N SER A 402 -14.41 -28.68 -15.56
CA SER A 402 -14.96 -29.94 -15.05
C SER A 402 -16.50 -29.97 -15.05
N ALA A 403 -17.15 -28.80 -15.15
CA ALA A 403 -18.60 -28.68 -15.34
C ALA A 403 -19.04 -28.78 -16.82
N GLY A 404 -18.13 -29.04 -17.76
CA GLY A 404 -18.43 -29.25 -19.18
C GLY A 404 -18.77 -27.98 -19.99
N THR A 405 -18.53 -26.79 -19.44
CA THR A 405 -18.82 -25.53 -20.13
C THR A 405 -17.65 -25.08 -21.00
N THR A 406 -17.90 -24.75 -22.27
CA THR A 406 -16.83 -24.48 -23.25
C THR A 406 -16.39 -23.01 -23.33
N ILE A 407 -17.28 -22.07 -23.00
CA ILE A 407 -17.02 -20.62 -23.15
C ILE A 407 -16.52 -19.98 -21.84
N LEU A 408 -17.08 -20.39 -20.70
CA LEU A 408 -16.79 -19.80 -19.39
C LEU A 408 -15.32 -19.95 -18.95
N PRO A 409 -14.60 -21.07 -19.23
CA PRO A 409 -13.16 -21.18 -18.97
C PRO A 409 -12.33 -20.11 -19.70
N SER A 410 -12.63 -19.85 -20.98
CA SER A 410 -11.97 -18.79 -21.76
C SER A 410 -12.23 -17.40 -21.18
N ILE A 411 -13.46 -17.12 -20.72
CA ILE A 411 -13.77 -15.85 -20.04
C ILE A 411 -12.96 -15.73 -18.74
N MET A 412 -12.86 -16.81 -17.96
CA MET A 412 -12.11 -16.80 -16.70
C MET A 412 -10.60 -16.58 -16.93
N ASN A 413 -9.99 -17.23 -17.92
CA ASN A 413 -8.61 -16.96 -18.30
C ASN A 413 -8.41 -15.52 -18.81
N GLY A 414 -9.37 -14.97 -19.55
CA GLY A 414 -9.35 -13.56 -19.95
C GLY A 414 -9.34 -12.59 -18.75
N VAL A 415 -10.11 -12.91 -17.70
CA VAL A 415 -10.10 -12.17 -16.42
C VAL A 415 -8.75 -12.34 -15.71
N ILE A 416 -8.14 -13.52 -15.74
CA ILE A 416 -6.83 -13.76 -15.13
C ILE A 416 -5.77 -12.86 -15.79
N LEU A 417 -5.76 -12.73 -17.12
CA LEU A 417 -4.88 -11.79 -17.83
C LEU A 417 -5.08 -10.33 -17.39
N VAL A 418 -6.34 -9.87 -17.29
CA VAL A 418 -6.65 -8.52 -16.78
C VAL A 418 -6.20 -8.36 -15.31
N SER A 419 -6.34 -9.42 -14.52
CA SER A 419 -5.92 -9.44 -13.11
C SER A 419 -4.41 -9.29 -12.97
N VAL A 420 -3.66 -10.03 -13.78
CA VAL A 420 -2.20 -10.00 -13.88
C VAL A 420 -1.69 -8.61 -14.28
N ILE A 421 -2.24 -8.03 -15.36
CA ILE A 421 -1.82 -6.70 -15.84
C ILE A 421 -2.02 -5.63 -14.75
N SER A 422 -3.09 -5.74 -13.97
CA SER A 422 -3.40 -4.83 -12.85
C SER A 422 -2.47 -5.01 -11.65
N VAL A 423 -2.09 -6.23 -11.27
CA VAL A 423 -1.07 -6.42 -10.24
C VAL A 423 0.29 -5.93 -10.73
N GLY A 424 0.67 -6.20 -11.99
CA GLY A 424 1.89 -5.66 -12.61
C GLY A 424 1.90 -4.11 -12.66
N ASN A 425 0.76 -3.49 -12.93
CA ASN A 425 0.57 -2.04 -12.83
C ASN A 425 0.74 -1.52 -11.40
N SER A 426 0.17 -2.23 -10.42
CA SER A 426 0.33 -1.97 -8.98
C SER A 426 1.78 -2.14 -8.51
N SER A 427 2.54 -3.07 -9.11
CA SER A 427 3.97 -3.29 -8.86
C SER A 427 4.83 -2.10 -9.24
N VAL A 428 4.62 -1.51 -10.43
CA VAL A 428 5.33 -0.28 -10.82
C VAL A 428 4.91 0.90 -9.94
N PHE A 429 3.64 0.99 -9.57
CA PHE A 429 3.17 2.02 -8.63
C PHE A 429 3.87 1.92 -7.27
N GLY A 430 3.85 0.73 -6.65
CA GLY A 430 4.43 0.44 -5.33
C GLY A 430 5.94 0.66 -5.29
N SER A 431 6.68 -0.01 -6.17
CA SER A 431 8.13 0.08 -6.24
C SER A 431 8.63 1.50 -6.49
N SER A 432 8.09 2.20 -7.50
CA SER A 432 8.59 3.53 -7.89
C SER A 432 8.46 4.57 -6.79
N ARG A 433 7.37 4.52 -6.01
CA ARG A 433 7.08 5.43 -4.90
C ARG A 433 7.88 5.11 -3.65
N THR A 434 8.09 3.82 -3.36
CA THR A 434 8.98 3.42 -2.26
C THR A 434 10.42 3.79 -2.55
N LEU A 435 10.92 3.58 -3.78
CA LEU A 435 12.27 4.01 -4.20
C LEU A 435 12.42 5.54 -4.14
N ALA A 436 11.42 6.30 -4.57
CA ALA A 436 11.44 7.76 -4.46
C ALA A 436 11.47 8.23 -3.00
N ALA A 437 10.63 7.68 -2.13
CA ALA A 437 10.59 8.02 -0.71
C ALA A 437 11.88 7.63 0.04
N LEU A 438 12.54 6.52 -0.34
CA LEU A 438 13.87 6.17 0.16
C LEU A 438 14.92 7.19 -0.27
N ALA A 439 14.88 7.64 -1.52
CA ALA A 439 15.84 8.62 -2.03
C ALA A 439 15.64 10.03 -1.44
N GLU A 440 14.39 10.45 -1.21
CA GLU A 440 14.05 11.66 -0.43
C GLU A 440 14.67 11.59 0.98
N GLN A 441 14.58 10.44 1.65
CA GLN A 441 15.17 10.16 2.97
C GLN A 441 16.70 9.99 2.96
N GLY A 442 17.37 10.03 1.80
CA GLY A 442 18.81 9.74 1.67
C GLY A 442 19.19 8.26 1.87
N GLN A 443 18.19 7.38 1.87
CA GLN A 443 18.28 5.91 2.02
C GLN A 443 18.39 5.17 0.67
N ALA A 444 18.34 5.89 -0.45
CA ALA A 444 18.62 5.37 -1.80
C ALA A 444 19.34 6.44 -2.65
N PRO A 445 19.96 6.07 -3.79
CA PRO A 445 20.64 7.02 -4.67
C PRO A 445 19.75 8.21 -5.07
N LYS A 446 20.30 9.43 -4.98
CA LYS A 446 19.56 10.70 -5.19
C LYS A 446 18.83 10.79 -6.54
N ILE A 447 19.26 10.03 -7.55
CA ILE A 447 18.62 9.98 -8.87
C ILE A 447 17.16 9.50 -8.80
N PHE A 448 16.82 8.63 -7.85
CA PHE A 448 15.45 8.13 -7.65
C PHE A 448 14.52 9.14 -6.96
N ALA A 449 15.06 10.20 -6.36
CA ALA A 449 14.26 11.31 -5.80
C ALA A 449 13.77 12.30 -6.89
N TYR A 450 14.12 12.08 -8.17
CA TYR A 450 13.64 12.92 -9.26
C TYR A 450 12.14 12.70 -9.50
N VAL A 451 11.37 13.77 -9.29
CA VAL A 451 9.94 13.84 -9.56
C VAL A 451 9.70 14.87 -10.68
N ASP A 452 8.93 14.50 -11.71
CA ASP A 452 8.64 15.39 -12.84
C ASP A 452 7.63 16.52 -12.49
N ARG A 453 7.40 17.45 -13.41
CA ARG A 453 6.44 18.56 -13.23
C ARG A 453 4.97 18.11 -13.05
N ARG A 454 4.67 16.82 -13.28
CA ARG A 454 3.35 16.20 -13.08
C ARG A 454 3.31 15.32 -11.82
N GLY A 455 4.31 15.44 -10.95
CA GLY A 455 4.41 14.71 -9.68
C GLY A 455 4.73 13.21 -9.83
N ARG A 456 5.40 12.81 -10.92
CA ARG A 456 5.71 11.40 -11.24
C ARG A 456 7.19 11.08 -10.97
N PRO A 457 7.52 10.02 -10.22
CA PRO A 457 8.91 9.61 -9.97
C PRO A 457 9.50 8.87 -11.18
N LEU A 458 9.77 9.59 -12.27
CA LEU A 458 10.04 9.02 -13.60
C LEU A 458 11.24 8.06 -13.62
N VAL A 459 12.34 8.41 -12.94
CA VAL A 459 13.54 7.55 -12.86
C VAL A 459 13.21 6.22 -12.18
N SER A 460 12.47 6.27 -11.08
CA SER A 460 12.06 5.09 -10.32
C SER A 460 11.06 4.22 -11.09
N ILE A 461 10.17 4.83 -11.88
CA ILE A 461 9.28 4.11 -12.81
C ILE A 461 10.10 3.37 -13.87
N LEU A 462 11.05 4.05 -14.53
CA LEU A 462 11.88 3.43 -15.57
C LEU A 462 12.78 2.31 -15.02
N ALA A 463 13.34 2.49 -13.82
CA ALA A 463 14.16 1.47 -13.17
C ALA A 463 13.35 0.26 -12.72
N ALA A 464 12.16 0.44 -12.14
CA ALA A 464 11.26 -0.68 -11.85
C ALA A 464 10.86 -1.42 -13.13
N SER A 465 10.54 -0.67 -14.19
CA SER A 465 10.16 -1.22 -15.50
C SER A 465 11.28 -1.99 -16.18
N SER A 466 12.55 -1.58 -16.03
CA SER A 466 13.68 -2.29 -16.61
C SER A 466 13.93 -3.66 -15.96
N ILE A 467 13.65 -3.81 -14.66
CA ILE A 467 13.66 -5.13 -14.01
C ILE A 467 12.49 -6.02 -14.49
N GLY A 468 11.40 -5.41 -14.97
CA GLY A 468 10.33 -6.11 -15.69
C GLY A 468 10.80 -6.89 -16.92
N LEU A 469 11.96 -6.55 -17.50
CA LEU A 469 12.59 -7.32 -18.59
C LEU A 469 13.02 -8.73 -18.15
N LEU A 470 13.17 -9.00 -16.85
CA LEU A 470 13.39 -10.37 -16.34
C LEU A 470 12.21 -11.31 -16.69
N ALA A 471 11.04 -10.79 -17.05
CA ALA A 471 9.92 -11.60 -17.52
C ALA A 471 10.21 -12.39 -18.82
N TYR A 472 11.23 -12.00 -19.62
CA TYR A 472 11.66 -12.82 -20.76
C TYR A 472 12.22 -14.19 -20.35
N LEU A 473 12.53 -14.40 -19.06
CA LEU A 473 12.85 -15.72 -18.51
C LEU A 473 11.67 -16.72 -18.61
N ALA A 474 10.44 -16.28 -18.93
CA ALA A 474 9.29 -17.15 -19.27
C ALA A 474 9.55 -18.15 -20.41
N ASN A 475 10.56 -17.88 -21.25
CA ASN A 475 10.99 -18.73 -22.37
C ASN A 475 12.13 -19.71 -22.01
N VAL A 476 12.69 -19.65 -20.80
CA VAL A 476 13.76 -20.54 -20.36
C VAL A 476 13.15 -21.82 -19.80
N GLU A 477 13.77 -22.98 -20.02
CA GLU A 477 13.28 -24.27 -19.51
C GLU A 477 12.99 -24.21 -18.00
N ALA A 478 13.89 -23.62 -17.22
CA ALA A 478 13.78 -23.42 -15.77
C ALA A 478 12.85 -22.26 -15.32
N HIS A 479 12.00 -21.70 -16.20
CA HIS A 479 11.06 -20.61 -15.90
C HIS A 479 10.21 -20.86 -14.65
N GLY A 480 9.79 -22.10 -14.44
CA GLY A 480 9.05 -22.51 -13.26
C GLY A 480 9.80 -22.29 -11.95
N THR A 481 11.04 -22.77 -11.88
CA THR A 481 11.91 -22.55 -10.71
C THR A 481 12.10 -21.06 -10.44
N VAL A 482 12.30 -20.24 -11.50
CA VAL A 482 12.40 -18.78 -11.38
C VAL A 482 11.14 -18.20 -10.76
N PHE A 483 9.95 -18.60 -11.22
CA PHE A 483 8.67 -18.14 -10.67
C PHE A 483 8.54 -18.44 -9.17
N ASP A 484 8.85 -19.68 -8.74
CA ASP A 484 8.79 -20.07 -7.33
C ASP A 484 9.74 -19.25 -6.44
N TRP A 485 10.94 -18.91 -6.95
CA TRP A 485 11.87 -17.98 -6.27
C TRP A 485 11.30 -16.56 -6.14
N LEU A 486 10.74 -15.99 -7.23
CA LEU A 486 10.15 -14.65 -7.22
C LEU A 486 8.96 -14.58 -6.23
N LEU A 487 8.12 -15.62 -6.21
CA LEU A 487 6.96 -15.73 -5.32
C LEU A 487 7.39 -15.82 -3.84
N ALA A 488 8.37 -16.67 -3.52
CA ALA A 488 8.85 -16.84 -2.15
C ALA A 488 9.47 -15.55 -1.58
N ILE A 489 10.27 -14.84 -2.39
CA ILE A 489 10.82 -13.52 -2.01
C ILE A 489 9.68 -12.53 -1.73
N SER A 490 8.66 -12.45 -2.59
CA SER A 490 7.53 -11.52 -2.41
C SER A 490 6.65 -11.86 -1.20
N GLY A 491 6.36 -13.14 -0.98
CA GLY A 491 5.47 -13.60 0.09
C GLY A 491 6.01 -13.28 1.49
N LEU A 492 7.26 -13.65 1.79
CA LEU A 492 7.86 -13.36 3.09
C LEU A 492 8.12 -11.86 3.30
N SER A 493 8.44 -11.10 2.24
CA SER A 493 8.64 -9.64 2.33
C SER A 493 7.37 -8.91 2.86
N SER A 494 6.19 -9.43 2.53
CA SER A 494 4.90 -8.90 3.02
C SER A 494 4.79 -9.07 4.55
N ILE A 495 5.12 -10.26 5.07
CA ILE A 495 5.08 -10.58 6.50
C ILE A 495 5.99 -9.65 7.33
N PHE A 496 7.21 -9.37 6.85
CA PHE A 496 8.09 -8.40 7.50
C PHE A 496 7.52 -6.98 7.52
N THR A 497 6.94 -6.53 6.40
CA THR A 497 6.32 -5.21 6.28
C THR A 497 5.10 -5.07 7.22
N TRP A 498 4.26 -6.10 7.28
CA TRP A 498 3.05 -6.13 8.09
C TRP A 498 3.35 -6.24 9.59
N GLY A 499 4.29 -7.10 10.00
CA GLY A 499 4.77 -7.18 11.38
C GLY A 499 5.37 -5.85 11.85
N SER A 500 6.20 -5.21 11.02
CA SER A 500 6.78 -3.89 11.31
C SER A 500 5.72 -2.80 11.44
N THR A 501 4.68 -2.84 10.61
CA THR A 501 3.54 -1.90 10.68
C THR A 501 2.76 -2.05 12.00
N CYS A 502 2.50 -3.29 12.43
CA CYS A 502 1.88 -3.57 13.73
C CYS A 502 2.74 -3.04 14.90
N LEU A 503 4.06 -3.29 14.86
CA LEU A 503 4.98 -2.81 15.89
C LEU A 503 5.07 -1.28 15.92
N ALA A 504 5.13 -0.63 14.75
CA ALA A 504 5.15 0.84 14.64
C ALA A 504 3.87 1.46 15.23
N HIS A 505 2.70 0.86 15.00
CA HIS A 505 1.44 1.32 15.60
C HIS A 505 1.39 1.15 17.13
N ILE A 506 1.91 0.03 17.66
CA ILE A 506 2.05 -0.16 19.12
C ILE A 506 2.94 0.94 19.72
N ARG A 507 4.04 1.30 19.04
CA ARG A 507 4.97 2.34 19.54
C ARG A 507 4.41 3.76 19.39
N LEU A 508 3.70 4.07 18.30
CA LEU A 508 2.93 5.31 18.18
C LEU A 508 1.95 5.47 19.35
N ARG A 509 1.18 4.43 19.67
CA ARG A 509 0.19 4.48 20.77
C ARG A 509 0.83 4.74 22.12
N LYS A 510 1.99 4.14 22.40
CA LYS A 510 2.78 4.41 23.62
C LYS A 510 3.33 5.84 23.67
N ALA A 511 3.82 6.38 22.55
CA ALA A 511 4.26 7.78 22.49
C ALA A 511 3.09 8.76 22.66
N TRP A 512 1.91 8.44 22.11
CA TRP A 512 0.70 9.26 22.25
C TRP A 512 0.28 9.42 23.72
N GLU A 513 0.30 8.31 24.46
CA GLU A 513 0.02 8.25 25.89
C GLU A 513 1.09 8.98 26.71
N TYR A 514 2.37 8.77 26.38
CA TYR A 514 3.51 9.46 27.03
C TYR A 514 3.44 10.99 26.89
N HIS A 515 3.03 11.49 25.72
CA HIS A 515 2.81 12.93 25.47
C HIS A 515 1.43 13.43 25.94
N HIS A 516 0.72 12.67 26.79
CA HIS A 516 -0.57 13.01 27.40
C HIS A 516 -1.67 13.40 26.39
N ARG A 517 -1.66 12.82 25.18
CA ARG A 517 -2.63 13.14 24.13
C ARG A 517 -3.84 12.24 24.19
N SER A 518 -5.01 12.82 23.92
CA SER A 518 -6.25 12.05 23.92
C SER A 518 -6.36 11.21 22.65
N LEU A 519 -7.00 10.04 22.76
CA LEU A 519 -7.41 9.26 21.60
C LEU A 519 -8.51 9.97 20.79
N SER A 520 -9.17 10.99 21.35
CA SER A 520 -10.03 11.91 20.59
C SER A 520 -9.27 12.79 19.60
N ASP A 521 -7.95 12.91 19.71
CA ASP A 521 -7.13 13.76 18.84
C ASP A 521 -6.71 13.03 17.54
N MET A 522 -7.04 11.74 17.44
CA MET A 522 -6.81 10.90 16.27
C MET A 522 -8.02 10.92 15.34
N ALA A 523 -7.83 11.27 14.06
CA ALA A 523 -8.94 11.42 13.13
C ALA A 523 -9.58 10.08 12.70
N PHE A 524 -8.79 9.00 12.71
CA PHE A 524 -9.25 7.62 12.60
C PHE A 524 -8.68 6.82 13.77
N ARG A 525 -9.38 5.76 14.19
CA ARG A 525 -8.96 4.85 15.24
C ARG A 525 -9.15 3.42 14.77
N ALA A 526 -8.09 2.60 14.84
CA ALA A 526 -8.12 1.18 14.54
C ALA A 526 -9.16 0.47 15.43
N GLN A 527 -10.05 -0.33 14.84
CA GLN A 527 -11.16 -0.96 15.58
C GLN A 527 -10.68 -1.88 16.72
N GLY A 528 -9.62 -2.66 16.49
CA GLY A 528 -8.99 -3.50 17.51
C GLY A 528 -8.00 -2.78 18.44
N GLY A 529 -7.82 -1.46 18.28
CA GLY A 529 -6.83 -0.68 19.03
C GLY A 529 -5.42 -1.26 18.95
N THR A 530 -4.69 -1.21 20.08
CA THR A 530 -3.37 -1.84 20.23
C THR A 530 -3.44 -3.36 20.32
N ILE A 531 -4.52 -3.93 20.88
CA ILE A 531 -4.72 -5.38 21.01
C ILE A 531 -4.70 -6.04 19.63
N GLY A 532 -5.39 -5.47 18.65
CA GLY A 532 -5.34 -5.91 17.26
C GLY A 532 -3.91 -5.94 16.72
N SER A 533 -3.09 -4.92 16.99
CA SER A 533 -1.68 -4.92 16.56
C SER A 533 -0.82 -5.96 17.27
N TYR A 534 -1.08 -6.27 18.53
CA TYR A 534 -0.40 -7.38 19.23
C TYR A 534 -0.77 -8.74 18.61
N ILE A 535 -2.05 -8.96 18.30
CA ILE A 535 -2.51 -10.18 17.59
C ILE A 535 -1.87 -10.25 16.20
N GLY A 536 -1.94 -9.16 15.43
CA GLY A 536 -1.34 -9.10 14.08
C GLY A 536 0.17 -9.35 14.11
N PHE A 537 0.91 -8.76 15.05
CA PHE A 537 2.35 -9.02 15.23
C PHE A 537 2.63 -10.48 15.61
N GLY A 538 1.87 -11.04 16.57
CA GLY A 538 1.98 -12.44 16.97
C GLY A 538 1.71 -13.41 15.83
N CYS A 539 0.67 -13.18 15.04
CA CYS A 539 0.36 -13.97 13.85
C CYS A 539 1.46 -13.88 12.78
N ASN A 540 2.03 -12.70 12.52
CA ASN A 540 3.18 -12.57 11.61
C ASN A 540 4.39 -13.39 12.11
N ALA A 541 4.68 -13.35 13.42
CA ALA A 541 5.76 -14.15 14.00
C ALA A 541 5.49 -15.67 13.91
N LEU A 542 4.26 -16.11 14.14
CA LEU A 542 3.86 -17.52 13.98
C LEU A 542 3.98 -17.99 12.52
N ILE A 543 3.65 -17.14 11.53
CA ILE A 543 3.86 -17.45 10.11
C ILE A 543 5.35 -17.64 9.80
N LEU A 544 6.22 -16.75 10.30
CA LEU A 544 7.68 -16.90 10.12
C LEU A 544 8.21 -18.18 10.77
N VAL A 545 7.74 -18.55 11.96
CA VAL A 545 8.13 -19.81 12.63
C VAL A 545 7.65 -21.04 11.84
N GLY A 546 6.39 -21.05 11.41
CA GLY A 546 5.83 -22.12 10.57
C GLY A 546 6.56 -22.25 9.23
N GLN A 547 6.92 -21.13 8.62
CA GLN A 547 7.67 -21.09 7.37
C GLN A 547 9.10 -21.62 7.54
N CYS A 548 9.82 -21.20 8.59
CA CYS A 548 11.13 -21.75 8.91
C CYS A 548 11.06 -23.27 9.17
N TRP A 549 10.01 -23.76 9.82
CA TRP A 549 9.82 -25.19 10.06
C TRP A 549 9.61 -25.99 8.76
N VAL A 550 8.74 -25.50 7.85
CA VAL A 550 8.54 -26.09 6.52
C VAL A 550 9.81 -25.98 5.65
N ALA A 551 10.60 -24.92 5.80
CA ALA A 551 11.88 -24.76 5.09
C ALA A 551 12.97 -25.73 5.55
N ILE A 552 13.06 -26.03 6.85
CA ILE A 552 14.08 -26.95 7.40
C ILE A 552 13.69 -28.41 7.12
N TRP A 553 12.41 -28.75 7.29
CA TRP A 553 11.85 -30.04 6.90
C TRP A 553 10.83 -29.82 5.78
N PRO A 554 11.22 -29.88 4.49
CA PRO A 554 10.28 -29.74 3.38
C PRO A 554 9.22 -30.85 3.37
N ILE A 555 8.10 -30.61 2.69
CA ILE A 555 7.09 -31.63 2.41
C ILE A 555 7.61 -32.50 1.25
N GLU A 556 7.90 -33.77 1.53
CA GLU A 556 8.33 -34.72 0.51
C GLU A 556 7.08 -35.26 -0.20
N THR A 557 6.86 -34.80 -1.43
CA THR A 557 5.81 -35.29 -2.34
C THR A 557 6.44 -36.19 -3.40
N PRO A 558 5.74 -37.24 -3.89
CA PRO A 558 6.26 -38.13 -4.93
C PRO A 558 6.73 -37.32 -6.16
N GLY A 559 8.00 -37.51 -6.55
CA GLY A 559 8.62 -36.78 -7.66
C GLY A 559 9.19 -35.39 -7.32
N LYS A 560 9.04 -34.89 -6.08
CA LYS A 560 9.72 -33.68 -5.55
C LYS A 560 10.60 -34.00 -4.33
N GLU A 561 11.05 -35.24 -4.19
CA GLU A 561 11.93 -35.69 -3.11
C GLU A 561 13.29 -34.98 -3.17
N LEU A 562 13.62 -34.25 -2.10
CA LEU A 562 14.92 -33.56 -1.99
C LEU A 562 15.97 -34.54 -1.48
N ALA A 563 16.33 -35.48 -2.33
CA ALA A 563 17.23 -36.60 -2.05
C ALA A 563 18.69 -36.19 -1.73
N THR A 564 19.11 -34.98 -2.11
CA THR A 564 20.47 -34.49 -1.84
C THR A 564 20.49 -33.39 -0.76
N PRO A 565 21.54 -33.33 0.10
CA PRO A 565 21.71 -32.25 1.07
C PRO A 565 21.73 -30.85 0.41
N THR A 566 22.32 -30.75 -0.79
CA THR A 566 22.37 -29.51 -1.57
C THR A 566 20.98 -29.03 -1.98
N ALA A 567 20.09 -29.94 -2.44
CA ALA A 567 18.71 -29.59 -2.77
C ALA A 567 17.93 -29.11 -1.54
N ARG A 568 18.09 -29.77 -0.39
CA ARG A 568 17.48 -29.34 0.88
C ARG A 568 17.98 -27.96 1.31
N ALA A 569 19.27 -27.67 1.19
CA ALA A 569 19.82 -26.35 1.46
C ALA A 569 19.27 -25.28 0.49
N GLN A 570 19.19 -25.58 -0.82
CA GLN A 570 18.58 -24.68 -1.80
C GLN A 570 17.11 -24.38 -1.49
N ASN A 571 16.32 -25.38 -1.09
CA ASN A 571 14.93 -25.20 -0.69
C ASN A 571 14.80 -24.34 0.57
N PHE A 572 15.65 -24.57 1.59
CA PHE A 572 15.69 -23.72 2.78
C PHE A 572 15.97 -22.25 2.42
N PHE A 573 16.97 -21.98 1.58
CA PHE A 573 17.26 -20.62 1.12
C PHE A 573 16.12 -20.03 0.28
N LEU A 574 15.44 -20.81 -0.56
CA LEU A 574 14.27 -20.38 -1.33
C LEU A 574 13.13 -19.95 -0.41
N GLN A 575 12.73 -20.84 0.51
CA GLN A 575 11.61 -20.63 1.41
C GLN A 575 11.88 -19.54 2.46
N CYS A 576 13.14 -19.22 2.78
CA CYS A 576 13.51 -18.24 3.80
C CYS A 576 14.20 -16.96 3.25
N MET A 577 14.33 -16.76 1.93
CA MET A 577 15.22 -15.75 1.33
C MET A 577 15.04 -14.31 1.86
N ALA A 578 13.82 -13.89 2.21
CA ALA A 578 13.60 -12.55 2.75
C ALA A 578 14.31 -12.31 4.09
N ILE A 579 14.53 -13.35 4.91
CA ILE A 579 15.17 -13.24 6.23
C ILE A 579 16.63 -12.73 6.12
N PRO A 580 17.55 -13.40 5.40
CA PRO A 580 18.91 -12.89 5.23
C PRO A 580 18.94 -11.55 4.48
N VAL A 581 18.04 -11.32 3.51
CA VAL A 581 17.95 -10.03 2.80
C VAL A 581 17.64 -8.87 3.76
N VAL A 582 16.58 -9.00 4.59
CA VAL A 582 16.23 -7.99 5.60
C VAL A 582 17.35 -7.80 6.61
N LEU A 583 17.97 -8.87 7.09
CA LEU A 583 19.09 -8.81 8.04
C LEU A 583 20.33 -8.12 7.45
N ILE A 584 20.66 -8.36 6.18
CA ILE A 584 21.78 -7.71 5.49
C ILE A 584 21.53 -6.21 5.33
N PHE A 585 20.34 -5.79 4.86
CA PHE A 585 20.03 -4.37 4.75
C PHE A 585 20.02 -3.67 6.12
N TRP A 586 19.44 -4.31 7.15
CA TRP A 586 19.42 -3.78 8.51
C TRP A 586 20.82 -3.65 9.11
N ALA A 587 21.60 -4.74 9.13
CA ALA A 587 22.94 -4.75 9.71
C ALA A 587 23.90 -3.85 8.94
N GLY A 588 23.84 -3.85 7.61
CA GLY A 588 24.68 -2.99 6.76
C GLY A 588 24.45 -1.50 7.03
N HIS A 589 23.19 -1.04 7.04
CA HIS A 589 22.86 0.34 7.38
C HIS A 589 23.25 0.69 8.82
N LYS A 590 23.01 -0.23 9.76
CA LYS A 590 23.31 -0.03 11.18
C LYS A 590 24.80 0.05 11.49
N ILE A 591 25.63 -0.73 10.81
CA ILE A 591 27.11 -0.65 10.92
C ILE A 591 27.61 0.67 10.28
N TRP A 592 27.02 1.09 9.16
CA TRP A 592 27.46 2.27 8.41
C TRP A 592 27.09 3.62 9.06
N TYR A 593 25.89 3.71 9.65
CA TYR A 593 25.35 4.92 10.29
C TYR A 593 25.32 4.86 11.84
N ARG A 594 25.76 3.74 12.44
CA ARG A 594 25.77 3.51 13.90
C ARG A 594 24.46 3.92 14.60
N THR A 595 23.31 3.59 14.00
CA THR A 595 22.01 4.05 14.51
C THR A 595 21.70 3.48 15.89
N SER A 596 20.91 4.23 16.67
CA SER A 596 20.37 3.75 17.95
C SER A 596 19.67 2.40 17.77
N TRP A 597 19.68 1.57 18.82
CA TRP A 597 19.00 0.27 18.78
C TRP A 597 17.48 0.39 18.61
N TYR A 598 16.91 1.50 19.08
CA TYR A 598 15.52 1.88 18.86
C TYR A 598 15.37 3.40 19.07
N VAL A 599 14.39 4.02 18.43
CA VAL A 599 13.94 5.39 18.76
C VAL A 599 13.28 5.36 20.13
N LYS A 600 13.68 6.19 21.10
CA LYS A 600 13.05 6.20 22.44
C LYS A 600 11.69 6.89 22.40
N VAL A 601 10.82 6.58 23.37
CA VAL A 601 9.42 7.06 23.39
C VAL A 601 9.35 8.59 23.56
N ASP A 602 10.24 9.16 24.36
CA ASP A 602 10.43 10.60 24.59
C ASP A 602 11.04 11.34 23.39
N GLU A 603 11.77 10.63 22.54
CA GLU A 603 12.41 11.16 21.32
C GLU A 603 11.53 10.96 20.06
N MET A 604 10.38 10.28 20.17
CA MET A 604 9.49 10.03 19.05
C MET A 604 8.77 11.30 18.59
N ASP A 605 9.13 11.77 17.40
CA ASP A 605 8.37 12.77 16.68
C ASP A 605 6.93 12.26 16.42
N ILE A 606 5.94 12.87 17.06
CA ILE A 606 4.52 12.61 16.84
C ILE A 606 3.76 13.78 16.20
N ASP A 607 4.47 14.73 15.57
CA ASP A 607 3.86 15.94 15.00
C ASP A 607 4.19 16.25 13.54
N THR A 608 5.43 16.03 13.09
CA THR A 608 5.83 16.34 11.71
C THR A 608 4.95 15.60 10.71
N GLY A 609 4.39 16.31 9.72
CA GLY A 609 3.56 15.73 8.66
C GLY A 609 2.12 15.40 9.02
N ARG A 610 1.63 15.74 10.23
CA ARG A 610 0.20 15.64 10.54
C ARG A 610 -0.61 16.67 9.76
N ARG A 611 -1.76 16.26 9.20
CA ARG A 611 -2.74 17.17 8.57
C ARG A 611 -3.85 17.55 9.55
N ASP A 612 -4.41 18.75 9.38
CA ASP A 612 -5.68 19.24 9.95
C ASP A 612 -5.83 19.35 11.49
N PHE A 613 -4.75 19.29 12.27
CA PHE A 613 -4.81 19.29 13.75
C PHE A 613 -5.69 20.43 14.33
N GLY A 614 -5.47 21.68 13.93
CA GLY A 614 -6.19 22.84 14.45
C GLY A 614 -7.67 22.97 14.04
N ARG A 615 -8.17 22.15 13.11
CA ARG A 615 -9.59 22.13 12.71
C ARG A 615 -10.29 20.80 13.02
N LEU A 616 -9.56 19.80 13.51
CA LEU A 616 -10.08 18.44 13.67
C LEU A 616 -11.31 18.36 14.59
N GLY A 617 -11.34 19.13 15.68
CA GLY A 617 -12.48 19.19 16.59
C GLY A 617 -13.77 19.66 15.90
N ILE A 618 -13.70 20.79 15.18
CA ILE A 618 -14.83 21.37 14.43
C ILE A 618 -15.33 20.38 13.38
N ILE A 619 -14.42 19.76 12.62
CA ILE A 619 -14.78 18.84 11.54
C ILE A 619 -15.37 17.54 12.10
N LYS A 620 -14.93 17.08 13.28
CA LYS A 620 -15.52 15.93 13.97
C LYS A 620 -16.92 16.22 14.50
N ALA A 621 -17.16 17.40 15.07
CA ALA A 621 -18.49 17.81 15.50
C ALA A 621 -19.48 17.78 14.33
N GLN A 622 -19.12 18.37 13.19
CA GLN A 622 -19.90 18.31 11.95
C GLN A 622 -20.14 16.86 11.47
N GLU A 623 -19.14 15.99 11.54
CA GLU A 623 -19.29 14.57 11.16
C GLU A 623 -20.14 13.77 12.15
N GLU A 624 -20.20 14.16 13.42
CA GLU A 624 -21.08 13.55 14.43
C GLU A 624 -22.52 14.04 14.29
N GLU A 625 -22.76 15.33 14.00
CA GLU A 625 -24.07 15.87 13.60
C GLU A 625 -24.59 15.18 12.32
N GLU A 626 -23.75 15.06 11.28
CA GLU A 626 -24.08 14.29 10.08
C GLU A 626 -24.47 12.85 10.45
N ARG A 627 -23.72 12.16 11.31
CA ARG A 627 -24.04 10.79 11.76
C ARG A 627 -25.33 10.71 12.58
N GLN A 628 -25.64 11.73 13.39
CA GLN A 628 -26.89 11.79 14.14
C GLN A 628 -28.10 11.90 13.20
N SER A 629 -27.99 12.59 12.07
CA SER A 629 -29.03 12.58 11.02
C SER A 629 -29.18 11.24 10.27
N TRP A 630 -28.22 10.31 10.35
CA TRP A 630 -28.25 9.08 9.56
C TRP A 630 -29.21 8.02 10.13
N PRO A 631 -29.98 7.31 9.27
CA PRO A 631 -30.76 6.14 9.65
C PRO A 631 -29.92 5.05 10.32
N LYS A 632 -30.54 4.25 11.21
CA LYS A 632 -29.86 3.15 11.93
C LYS A 632 -29.12 2.20 10.98
N TRP A 633 -29.73 1.80 9.84
CA TRP A 633 -29.08 0.94 8.85
C TRP A 633 -27.80 1.57 8.28
N LYS A 634 -27.81 2.88 8.00
CA LYS A 634 -26.66 3.62 7.45
C LYS A 634 -25.55 3.76 8.48
N ARG A 635 -25.88 3.90 9.77
CA ARG A 635 -24.90 3.89 10.87
C ARG A 635 -24.24 2.50 11.01
N VAL A 636 -25.02 1.42 11.03
CA VAL A 636 -24.49 0.04 11.07
C VAL A 636 -23.61 -0.24 9.85
N TYR A 637 -24.12 0.05 8.64
CA TYR A 637 -23.34 -0.05 7.41
C TYR A 637 -22.03 0.75 7.51
N ARG A 638 -22.06 2.00 7.97
CA ARG A 638 -20.84 2.82 8.12
C ARG A 638 -19.94 2.47 9.30
N VAL A 639 -20.28 1.50 10.14
CA VAL A 639 -19.37 0.90 11.13
C VAL A 639 -18.63 -0.28 10.49
N VAL A 640 -19.33 -1.10 9.71
CA VAL A 640 -18.83 -2.31 9.04
C VAL A 640 -18.15 -2.01 7.68
N CYS A 641 -18.50 -0.88 7.05
CA CYS A 641 -18.09 -0.41 5.71
C CYS A 641 -17.66 1.08 5.73
#